data_AF-A0A812V9L3-F1
#
_entry.id   AF-A0A812V9L3-F1
#
_cell.length_a   1.000
_cell.length_b   1.000
_cell.length_c   1.000
_cell.angle_alpha   90.00
_cell.angle_beta   90.00
_cell.angle_gamma   90.00
#
_symmetry.space_group_name_H-M   'P 1'
#
loop_
_entity.id
_entity.type
_entity.pdbx_description
1 polymer ?
#
loop_
_entity_poly.entity_id
_entity_poly.type
_entity_poly.pdbx_seq_one_letter_code
_entity_poly.pdbx_strand_id
1 'polypeptide(L)'
;KGSRFPDFQSFWSRLVPEDIIGPEARQEYRLDMMQRPLSDDFVIDVMAENADGNSWQALAFDCVYSFLVAINQLLHKGFKEHEIKGELLLKELRNASFTGVSGHITFNEDGDRMGEYELLNVQLGSSGSLEALGAAIFSAQTRKFTFRTAMVWMDGSTGELPPESLSACDPGFYKDETQQCKICPRGTMCPGGSSGLVTCPRGAFANSTGMSNCTLCPRGTFARDVGSFECSPCQEGYEAPSMGSETCTRCESGSYMPNTFGIQCLPCGKQQITLESGAESRDDCLCAEETFMCDKGFDARCKGCPDGLVCPAGLEPPLQQAGYWADPMAFMDSSTCHASVLRCRNRNECPAGPLGLCASGREGLACNNCQRSHYPVEDGPDTGTCQPCGDGDVLPGILLIVLVPLSLVAISTMKMEPSQLSFNMLTAAAVASQLIVAIQALGSMQQLSIEWQHPVKALLEFTDILTLDFDFVRITCLSGTDSPVLKFIMRLLACPALCLTLVVSWILARLVGRPKPLDSLLNLCGICLFAFFLSITLATLSPLRCVPNPNGTSSLITDPGIICYVSDEHLWLVGLAAAGVLSQPVPILAWATYATVMYPSRVASGRALRRVNRYRFLFHRFKPEKYYYGLVLLLRNGLVATLPIVTVELPELQVPSMGLILLVSGAIQARTYPWRTETANHVELILIGLLLLMLLAAAPLLSHDRDRSSTLLGWILCLPVIGVLLVGSVALFRALARHVYRRRLYGIFLCHHKGGAGSLCRLLKILIARKTETRVFLDCDQLENLDFLFDIVRTATRSIVVVLTSEVLKRVWCAGEIATAFKNGVTTVPLQCDGYIPPTEEGRELILSLWTKQQKQMLASYGITDEAILAAYHWLQEELEPIKMPRFGPVADREEAVWELLGRGGILTAGKLLRSLSLKPSTSRSSLSTARARILIMSSVSDAECLSSCEVFQLMLQAQLRVECTVVQNRRQMLKWKPFAYYLVVLLFRGIFSDSGFARLLLTAFSPPGRSLEVLTLIADVQFEFPSFDLDHNPTMNPDMDADDVADQRQLLQAYKSLVTVLALPFSPLASEGLQTRQVAEIAGRMHRYKDPASAASRDEADDNFTMKQIE
;
A
#
# COMPACT_ATOMS: atom_id res chain seq x y z
N LYS A 1 116.87 76.58 -22.20
CA LYS A 1 117.96 75.59 -22.01
C LYS A 1 117.94 75.12 -20.56
N GLY A 2 117.60 73.84 -20.34
CA GLY A 2 117.50 73.16 -19.05
C GLY A 2 117.47 71.66 -19.31
N SER A 3 117.67 70.81 -18.29
CA SER A 3 117.83 69.36 -18.45
C SER A 3 116.69 68.65 -19.17
N ARG A 4 115.48 69.23 -19.14
CA ARG A 4 114.28 68.74 -19.85
C ARG A 4 113.99 69.45 -21.17
N PHE A 5 114.80 70.44 -21.56
CA PHE A 5 114.67 71.08 -22.86
C PHE A 5 114.89 70.10 -24.02
N PRO A 6 115.82 69.12 -23.94
CA PRO A 6 115.89 68.02 -24.91
C PRO A 6 114.64 67.14 -24.91
N ASP A 7 113.98 66.93 -23.77
CA ASP A 7 112.73 66.15 -23.69
C ASP A 7 111.56 66.89 -24.32
N PHE A 8 111.47 68.21 -24.09
CA PHE A 8 110.50 69.07 -24.78
C PHE A 8 110.78 69.14 -26.28
N GLN A 9 112.05 69.28 -26.68
CA GLN A 9 112.45 69.27 -28.08
C GLN A 9 112.17 67.90 -28.73
N SER A 10 112.34 66.81 -27.99
CA SER A 10 112.01 65.43 -28.38
C SER A 10 110.50 65.20 -28.47
N PHE A 11 109.70 65.78 -27.58
CA PHE A 11 108.24 65.69 -27.60
C PHE A 11 107.67 66.54 -28.74
N TRP A 12 108.21 67.74 -28.95
CA TRP A 12 107.82 68.63 -30.03
C TRP A 12 108.25 68.12 -31.41
N SER A 13 109.41 67.46 -31.50
CA SER A 13 109.85 66.80 -32.74
C SER A 13 109.17 65.46 -33.01
N ARG A 14 108.30 64.99 -32.10
CA ARG A 14 107.53 63.74 -32.23
C ARG A 14 106.15 63.95 -32.81
N LEU A 15 105.65 65.19 -32.85
CA LEU A 15 104.47 65.56 -33.62
C LEU A 15 104.87 65.64 -35.09
N VAL A 16 104.50 64.62 -35.85
CA VAL A 16 104.63 64.61 -37.32
C VAL A 16 103.27 64.91 -37.95
N PRO A 17 103.20 65.41 -39.19
CA PRO A 17 101.93 65.62 -39.88
C PRO A 17 101.03 64.36 -39.86
N GLU A 18 101.62 63.17 -39.92
CA GLU A 18 100.88 61.90 -39.80
C GLU A 18 100.10 61.74 -38.47
N ASP A 19 100.47 62.40 -37.38
CA ASP A 19 99.73 62.31 -36.12
C ASP A 19 98.43 63.15 -36.13
N ILE A 20 98.31 64.09 -37.07
CA ILE A 20 97.17 65.02 -37.20
C ILE A 20 96.29 64.62 -38.39
N ILE A 21 96.88 64.15 -39.49
CA ILE A 21 96.19 63.81 -40.74
C ILE A 21 96.54 62.42 -41.29
N GLY A 22 97.23 61.56 -40.54
CA GLY A 22 97.51 60.18 -40.93
C GLY A 22 96.28 59.27 -40.92
N PRO A 23 96.38 58.05 -41.47
CA PRO A 23 95.23 57.17 -41.68
C PRO A 23 94.49 56.81 -40.38
N GLU A 24 95.21 56.59 -39.27
CA GLU A 24 94.60 56.31 -37.97
C GLU A 24 93.89 57.55 -37.39
N ALA A 25 94.50 58.73 -37.45
CA ALA A 25 93.86 59.99 -37.01
C ALA A 25 92.65 60.37 -37.88
N ARG A 26 92.70 60.13 -39.20
CA ARG A 26 91.56 60.33 -40.10
C ARG A 26 90.39 59.45 -39.69
N GLN A 27 90.64 58.17 -39.42
CA GLN A 27 89.62 57.21 -38.99
C GLN A 27 89.07 57.52 -37.59
N GLU A 28 89.94 57.91 -36.65
CA GLU A 28 89.57 58.20 -35.26
C GLU A 28 88.73 59.48 -35.15
N TYR A 29 89.10 60.54 -35.88
CA TYR A 29 88.35 61.81 -35.89
C TYR A 29 87.31 61.92 -37.01
N ARG A 30 87.15 60.86 -37.80
CA ARG A 30 86.22 60.76 -38.94
C ARG A 30 86.39 61.88 -39.98
N LEU A 31 87.64 62.24 -40.26
CA LEU A 31 88.02 63.26 -41.25
C LEU A 31 87.70 62.82 -42.70
N ASP A 32 87.47 61.53 -42.90
CA ASP A 32 86.98 60.88 -44.12
C ASP A 32 85.49 61.13 -44.40
N MET A 33 84.72 61.61 -43.41
CA MET A 33 83.34 62.04 -43.59
C MET A 33 83.21 63.52 -44.04
N MET A 34 84.33 64.23 -44.21
CA MET A 34 84.32 65.56 -44.82
C MET A 34 83.92 65.49 -46.29
N GLN A 35 83.08 66.40 -46.76
CA GLN A 35 82.72 66.45 -48.19
C GLN A 35 83.93 66.69 -49.12
N ARG A 36 85.05 67.23 -48.62
CA ARG A 36 86.34 67.30 -49.33
C ARG A 36 87.52 67.07 -48.36
N PRO A 37 88.52 66.22 -48.67
CA PRO A 37 89.65 65.94 -47.77
C PRO A 37 90.64 67.10 -47.68
N LEU A 38 91.24 67.30 -46.50
CA LEU A 38 92.38 68.21 -46.30
C LEU A 38 93.63 67.68 -47.02
N SER A 39 94.34 68.53 -47.77
CA SER A 39 95.62 68.20 -48.42
C SER A 39 96.80 68.40 -47.47
N ASP A 40 97.79 67.51 -47.53
CA ASP A 40 98.95 67.49 -46.63
C ASP A 40 99.78 68.80 -46.69
N ASP A 41 99.76 69.52 -47.82
CA ASP A 41 100.48 70.80 -48.02
C ASP A 41 99.95 71.95 -47.14
N PHE A 42 98.69 71.93 -46.70
CA PHE A 42 98.06 73.02 -45.95
C PHE A 42 98.51 73.09 -44.48
N VAL A 43 98.87 71.95 -43.87
CA VAL A 43 99.26 71.89 -42.44
C VAL A 43 100.65 72.48 -42.20
N ILE A 44 101.52 72.47 -43.23
CA ILE A 44 102.86 73.06 -43.17
C ILE A 44 102.78 74.61 -43.28
N ASP A 45 101.83 75.13 -44.06
CA ASP A 45 101.68 76.57 -44.33
C ASP A 45 101.12 77.35 -43.13
N VAL A 46 100.19 76.75 -42.38
CA VAL A 46 99.60 77.35 -41.16
C VAL A 46 100.63 77.57 -40.05
N MET A 47 101.73 76.80 -40.04
CA MET A 47 102.84 77.01 -39.08
C MET A 47 103.96 77.92 -39.59
N ALA A 48 104.03 78.19 -40.90
CA ALA A 48 105.16 78.89 -41.53
C ALA A 48 104.84 80.31 -42.03
N GLU A 49 103.60 80.61 -42.45
CA GLU A 49 103.23 81.90 -43.05
C GLU A 49 102.19 82.70 -42.22
N ASN A 50 102.53 82.98 -40.97
CA ASN A 50 102.13 84.25 -40.35
C ASN A 50 103.38 85.06 -40.04
N ALA A 51 104.02 85.47 -41.13
CA ALA A 51 105.07 86.46 -41.20
C ALA A 51 104.52 87.86 -40.91
N ASP A 52 104.20 88.10 -39.65
CA ASP A 52 104.67 89.31 -38.98
C ASP A 52 105.49 88.79 -37.82
N GLY A 53 106.82 88.79 -37.96
CA GLY A 53 107.79 88.21 -37.03
C GLY A 53 107.79 88.80 -35.60
N ASN A 54 106.70 89.42 -35.16
CA ASN A 54 106.53 90.19 -33.93
C ASN A 54 105.73 89.48 -32.82
N SER A 55 105.00 88.36 -33.06
CA SER A 55 104.12 87.77 -32.04
C SER A 55 104.88 87.18 -30.84
N TRP A 56 105.83 86.27 -31.09
CA TRP A 56 106.68 85.71 -30.03
C TRP A 56 107.76 86.70 -29.55
N GLN A 57 108.18 87.63 -30.40
CA GLN A 57 109.15 88.66 -30.01
C GLN A 57 108.55 89.61 -28.96
N ALA A 58 107.28 90.00 -29.11
CA ALA A 58 106.58 90.78 -28.09
C ALA A 58 106.42 90.01 -26.77
N LEU A 59 106.13 88.69 -26.83
CA LEU A 59 106.08 87.83 -25.64
C LEU A 59 107.45 87.67 -24.97
N ALA A 60 108.52 87.52 -25.74
CA ALA A 60 109.89 87.43 -25.24
C ALA A 60 110.36 88.75 -24.62
N PHE A 61 110.02 89.89 -25.23
CA PHE A 61 110.26 91.22 -24.69
C PHE A 61 109.55 91.39 -23.34
N ASP A 62 108.25 91.08 -23.28
CA ASP A 62 107.46 91.22 -22.07
C ASP A 62 107.94 90.31 -20.95
N CYS A 63 108.45 89.11 -21.27
CA CYS A 63 109.09 88.23 -20.30
C CYS A 63 110.31 88.89 -19.64
N VAL A 64 111.23 89.47 -20.43
CA VAL A 64 112.39 90.19 -19.88
C VAL A 64 111.94 91.44 -19.10
N TYR A 65 110.93 92.14 -19.61
CA TYR A 65 110.39 93.33 -18.96
C TYR A 65 109.72 93.01 -17.62
N SER A 66 109.07 91.84 -17.45
CA SER A 66 108.53 91.39 -16.16
C SER A 66 109.59 91.33 -15.07
N PHE A 67 110.79 90.82 -15.38
CA PHE A 67 111.90 90.79 -14.43
C PHE A 67 112.36 92.20 -14.04
N LEU A 68 112.46 93.11 -15.00
CA LEU A 68 112.83 94.50 -14.75
C LEU A 68 111.82 95.20 -13.86
N VAL A 69 110.51 95.01 -14.11
CA VAL A 69 109.44 95.58 -13.28
C VAL A 69 109.50 95.06 -11.85
N ALA A 70 109.65 93.75 -11.65
CA ALA A 70 109.72 93.15 -10.32
C ALA A 70 110.97 93.59 -9.54
N ILE A 71 112.14 93.63 -10.19
CA ILE A 71 113.38 94.13 -9.57
C ILE A 71 113.21 95.60 -9.16
N ASN A 72 112.67 96.43 -10.05
CA ASN A 72 112.44 97.84 -9.77
C ASN A 72 111.46 98.05 -8.60
N GLN A 73 110.40 97.25 -8.50
CA GLN A 73 109.45 97.30 -7.38
C GLN A 73 110.11 96.92 -6.05
N LEU A 74 110.99 95.92 -6.04
CA LEU A 74 111.73 95.52 -4.82
C LEU A 74 112.75 96.58 -4.39
N LEU A 75 113.45 97.20 -5.34
CA LEU A 75 114.36 98.32 -5.04
C LEU A 75 113.60 99.50 -4.40
N HIS A 76 112.41 99.83 -4.91
CA HIS A 76 111.56 100.87 -4.32
C HIS A 76 111.03 100.52 -2.92
N LYS A 77 110.86 99.23 -2.61
CA LYS A 77 110.49 98.77 -1.27
C LYS A 77 111.65 98.82 -0.26
N GLY A 78 112.84 99.25 -0.69
CA GLY A 78 114.01 99.46 0.18
C GLY A 78 114.94 98.25 0.31
N PHE A 79 114.75 97.20 -0.49
CA PHE A 79 115.66 96.05 -0.55
C PHE A 79 116.96 96.41 -1.26
N LYS A 80 118.10 95.86 -0.78
CA LYS A 80 119.41 96.11 -1.41
C LYS A 80 119.62 95.18 -2.60
N GLU A 81 120.37 95.62 -3.62
CA GLU A 81 120.59 94.86 -4.87
C GLU A 81 121.03 93.40 -4.66
N HIS A 82 121.90 93.13 -3.68
CA HIS A 82 122.40 91.78 -3.41
C HIS A 82 121.39 90.85 -2.71
N GLU A 83 120.30 91.40 -2.17
CA GLU A 83 119.20 90.68 -1.52
C GLU A 83 118.12 90.26 -2.53
N ILE A 84 118.07 90.90 -3.71
CA ILE A 84 117.04 90.67 -4.75
C ILE A 84 117.38 89.44 -5.59
N LYS A 85 117.12 88.24 -5.06
CA LYS A 85 117.33 86.96 -5.74
C LYS A 85 116.43 85.86 -5.17
N GLY A 86 116.28 84.76 -5.91
CA GLY A 86 115.55 83.57 -5.47
C GLY A 86 114.06 83.85 -5.19
N GLU A 87 113.56 83.34 -4.07
CA GLU A 87 112.15 83.41 -3.66
C GLU A 87 111.61 84.84 -3.54
N LEU A 88 112.43 85.80 -3.08
CA LEU A 88 112.00 87.19 -2.95
C LEU A 88 111.64 87.79 -4.33
N LEU A 89 112.49 87.55 -5.33
CA LEU A 89 112.25 88.00 -6.70
C LEU A 89 111.11 87.23 -7.36
N LEU A 90 111.04 85.91 -7.16
CA LEU A 90 109.95 85.08 -7.70
C LEU A 90 108.58 85.51 -7.16
N LYS A 91 108.49 85.84 -5.87
CA LYS A 91 107.26 86.33 -5.25
C LYS A 91 106.81 87.67 -5.82
N GLU A 92 107.75 88.60 -6.06
CA GLU A 92 107.39 89.88 -6.69
C GLU A 92 107.03 89.71 -8.17
N LEU A 93 107.73 88.83 -8.91
CA LEU A 93 107.42 88.49 -10.31
C LEU A 93 105.98 87.98 -10.47
N ARG A 94 105.54 87.08 -9.60
CA ARG A 94 104.15 86.56 -9.63
C ARG A 94 103.10 87.64 -9.36
N ASN A 95 103.46 88.68 -8.60
CA ASN A 95 102.59 89.82 -8.31
C ASN A 95 102.74 90.96 -9.33
N ALA A 96 103.66 90.85 -10.29
CA ALA A 96 103.89 91.90 -11.27
C ALA A 96 102.65 92.06 -12.16
N SER A 97 102.16 93.29 -12.23
CA SER A 97 101.07 93.69 -13.10
C SER A 97 101.48 94.97 -13.82
N PHE A 98 101.56 94.92 -15.14
CA PHE A 98 102.01 96.03 -15.96
C PHE A 98 101.51 95.90 -17.40
N THR A 99 101.58 96.99 -18.16
CA THR A 99 101.29 96.97 -19.60
C THR A 99 102.59 96.76 -20.37
N GLY A 100 102.68 95.63 -21.07
CA GLY A 100 103.78 95.28 -21.96
C GLY A 100 103.46 95.57 -23.43
N VAL A 101 104.36 95.16 -24.32
CA VAL A 101 104.23 95.32 -25.78
C VAL A 101 103.12 94.45 -26.36
N SER A 102 102.89 93.26 -25.78
CA SER A 102 101.82 92.34 -26.18
C SER A 102 100.53 92.51 -25.38
N GLY A 103 100.35 93.65 -24.71
CA GLY A 103 99.15 93.98 -23.93
C GLY A 103 99.38 93.90 -22.42
N HIS A 104 98.27 93.76 -21.67
CA HIS A 104 98.32 93.72 -20.22
C HIS A 104 98.91 92.39 -19.73
N ILE A 105 99.93 92.45 -18.87
CA ILE A 105 100.65 91.27 -18.37
C ILE A 105 100.32 91.06 -16.90
N THR A 106 99.74 89.90 -16.60
CA THR A 106 99.53 89.38 -15.25
C THR A 106 99.75 87.87 -15.25
N PHE A 107 100.06 87.34 -14.08
CA PHE A 107 100.30 85.91 -13.87
C PHE A 107 99.26 85.33 -12.90
N ASN A 108 98.91 84.06 -13.07
CA ASN A 108 98.11 83.32 -12.09
C ASN A 108 99.00 82.76 -10.96
N GLU A 109 98.39 82.02 -10.03
CA GLU A 109 99.08 81.42 -8.89
C GLU A 109 100.19 80.42 -9.29
N ASP A 110 100.03 79.75 -10.42
CA ASP A 110 101.00 78.79 -10.95
C ASP A 110 102.18 79.48 -11.67
N GLY A 111 102.01 80.75 -12.05
CA GLY A 111 103.01 81.55 -12.77
C GLY A 111 102.78 81.61 -14.28
N ASP A 112 101.63 81.14 -14.77
CA ASP A 112 101.26 81.25 -16.18
C ASP A 112 100.69 82.64 -16.49
N ARG A 113 100.99 83.12 -17.69
CA ARG A 113 100.45 84.41 -18.15
C ARG A 113 98.97 84.31 -18.46
N MET A 114 98.20 85.25 -17.92
CA MET A 114 96.77 85.41 -18.22
C MET A 114 96.58 86.20 -19.51
N GLY A 115 96.71 85.51 -20.65
CA GLY A 115 96.60 86.09 -21.99
C GLY A 115 95.22 85.92 -22.64
N GLU A 116 95.05 86.57 -23.79
CA GLU A 116 93.95 86.33 -24.72
C GLU A 116 94.42 85.38 -25.84
N TYR A 117 93.56 84.45 -26.25
CA TYR A 117 93.82 83.45 -27.27
C TYR A 117 92.80 83.59 -28.39
N GLU A 118 93.24 83.66 -29.64
CA GLU A 118 92.34 83.69 -30.78
C GLU A 118 91.99 82.27 -31.24
N LEU A 119 90.70 81.97 -31.31
CA LEU A 119 90.14 80.75 -31.87
C LEU A 119 89.98 80.91 -33.37
N LEU A 120 90.71 80.10 -34.13
CA LEU A 120 90.63 80.09 -35.59
C LEU A 120 89.61 79.05 -36.06
N ASN A 121 88.68 79.46 -36.93
CA ASN A 121 87.78 78.57 -37.66
C ASN A 121 88.30 78.48 -39.09
N VAL A 122 88.72 77.28 -39.50
CA VAL A 122 89.27 77.02 -40.82
C VAL A 122 88.12 76.83 -41.80
N GLN A 123 88.03 77.73 -42.78
CA GLN A 123 86.95 77.79 -43.76
C GLN A 123 87.51 77.74 -45.18
N LEU A 124 86.67 77.45 -46.18
CA LEU A 124 87.08 77.53 -47.57
C LEU A 124 86.90 78.97 -48.07
N GLY A 125 88.00 79.64 -48.43
CA GLY A 125 88.00 80.95 -49.06
C GLY A 125 87.34 80.94 -50.43
N SER A 126 86.98 82.13 -50.93
CA SER A 126 86.27 82.29 -52.21
C SER A 126 87.04 81.79 -53.45
N SER A 127 88.36 81.62 -53.35
CA SER A 127 89.27 81.04 -54.35
C SER A 127 89.36 79.51 -54.28
N GLY A 128 88.74 78.86 -53.29
CA GLY A 128 88.80 77.42 -53.05
C GLY A 128 90.00 76.96 -52.21
N SER A 129 90.87 77.87 -51.75
CA SER A 129 91.90 77.61 -50.75
C SER A 129 91.33 77.69 -49.33
N LEU A 130 91.85 76.92 -48.39
CA LEU A 130 91.46 77.01 -46.98
C LEU A 130 92.05 78.27 -46.35
N GLU A 131 91.24 79.00 -45.59
CA GLU A 131 91.58 80.24 -44.87
C GLU A 131 91.25 80.05 -43.38
N ALA A 132 92.20 80.37 -42.49
CA ALA A 132 91.99 80.36 -41.05
C ALA A 132 91.47 81.73 -40.60
N LEU A 133 90.19 81.81 -40.21
CA LEU A 133 89.56 83.06 -39.77
C LEU A 133 89.46 83.10 -38.24
N GLY A 134 89.82 84.22 -37.63
CA GLY A 134 89.65 84.47 -36.20
C GLY A 134 88.17 84.53 -35.80
N ALA A 135 87.61 83.39 -35.40
CA ALA A 135 86.20 83.22 -35.10
C ALA A 135 85.82 83.68 -33.69
N ALA A 136 86.72 83.55 -32.72
CA ALA A 136 86.49 84.02 -31.37
C ALA A 136 87.78 84.40 -30.65
N ILE A 137 87.68 85.16 -29.56
CA ILE A 137 88.78 85.34 -28.62
C ILE A 137 88.38 84.72 -27.28
N PHE A 138 89.22 83.83 -26.77
CA PHE A 138 89.17 83.34 -25.42
C PHE A 138 90.05 84.20 -24.50
N SER A 139 89.44 84.84 -23.51
CA SER A 139 90.18 85.53 -22.46
C SER A 139 90.42 84.56 -21.31
N ALA A 140 91.67 84.16 -21.05
CA ALA A 140 91.98 83.30 -19.91
C ALA A 140 91.66 83.97 -18.56
N GLN A 141 91.65 85.31 -18.53
CA GLN A 141 91.29 86.08 -17.34
C GLN A 141 89.81 85.94 -16.97
N THR A 142 88.91 85.99 -17.96
CA THR A 142 87.46 85.84 -17.72
C THR A 142 86.95 84.42 -17.90
N ARG A 143 87.75 83.54 -18.53
CA ARG A 143 87.39 82.19 -18.99
C ARG A 143 86.19 82.19 -19.93
N LYS A 144 86.03 83.25 -20.73
CA LYS A 144 84.93 83.40 -21.68
C LYS A 144 85.44 83.50 -23.11
N PHE A 145 84.69 82.92 -24.03
CA PHE A 145 84.82 83.16 -25.46
C PHE A 145 83.99 84.39 -25.85
N THR A 146 84.57 85.24 -26.68
CA THR A 146 83.89 86.33 -27.36
C THR A 146 83.94 86.04 -28.84
N PHE A 147 82.84 85.58 -29.40
CA PHE A 147 82.74 85.22 -30.82
C PHE A 147 82.71 86.50 -31.67
N ARG A 148 83.59 86.55 -32.67
CA ARG A 148 83.67 87.63 -33.67
C ARG A 148 82.80 87.30 -34.88
N THR A 149 82.71 86.03 -35.24
CA THR A 149 81.92 85.53 -36.38
C THR A 149 81.25 84.20 -36.06
N ALA A 150 80.14 83.90 -36.73
CA ALA A 150 79.51 82.58 -36.63
C ALA A 150 80.43 81.50 -37.21
N MET A 151 80.52 80.36 -36.52
CA MET A 151 81.29 79.20 -36.98
C MET A 151 80.48 78.39 -37.98
N VAL A 152 81.17 77.80 -38.95
CA VAL A 152 80.59 76.82 -39.88
C VAL A 152 80.90 75.42 -39.37
N TRP A 153 79.88 74.59 -39.22
CA TRP A 153 79.96 73.22 -38.75
C TRP A 153 79.98 72.23 -39.93
N MET A 154 80.39 70.99 -39.64
CA MET A 154 80.71 69.95 -40.64
C MET A 154 79.52 69.51 -41.50
N ASP A 155 78.29 69.71 -41.03
CA ASP A 155 77.05 69.45 -41.76
C ASP A 155 76.61 70.63 -42.65
N GLY A 156 77.42 71.70 -42.69
CA GLY A 156 77.15 72.94 -43.40
C GLY A 156 76.29 73.94 -42.61
N SER A 157 75.87 73.60 -41.38
CA SER A 157 75.13 74.53 -40.54
C SER A 157 76.05 75.62 -39.97
N THR A 158 75.51 76.81 -39.73
CA THR A 158 76.26 77.95 -39.16
C THR A 158 75.67 78.35 -37.81
N GLY A 159 76.51 78.50 -36.79
CA GLY A 159 76.06 78.91 -35.45
C GLY A 159 77.14 78.81 -34.39
N GLU A 160 76.87 79.33 -33.19
CA GLU A 160 77.81 79.28 -32.06
C GLU A 160 77.90 77.89 -31.41
N LEU A 161 76.90 77.02 -31.61
CA LEU A 161 76.77 75.67 -31.01
C LEU A 161 76.41 74.61 -32.07
N PRO A 162 76.77 73.32 -31.85
CA PRO A 162 76.47 72.23 -32.79
C PRO A 162 75.00 71.72 -32.71
N PRO A 163 74.44 71.14 -33.79
CA PRO A 163 73.04 70.72 -33.88
C PRO A 163 72.65 69.43 -33.10
N GLU A 164 71.39 69.33 -32.66
CA GLU A 164 70.85 68.30 -31.74
C GLU A 164 70.91 66.84 -32.23
N SER A 165 70.93 66.60 -33.54
CA SER A 165 70.96 65.24 -34.13
C SER A 165 72.24 64.45 -33.80
N LEU A 166 73.26 65.11 -33.23
CA LEU A 166 74.52 64.51 -32.80
C LEU A 166 74.52 64.11 -31.30
N SER A 167 73.35 64.08 -30.61
CA SER A 167 73.25 63.94 -29.13
C SER A 167 72.37 62.81 -28.55
N ALA A 168 71.88 61.83 -29.33
CA ALA A 168 71.00 60.72 -28.87
C ALA A 168 71.73 59.36 -28.66
N CYS A 169 71.18 58.46 -27.80
CA CYS A 169 71.77 57.14 -27.51
C CYS A 169 71.23 56.00 -28.41
N ASP A 170 72.09 55.04 -28.75
CA ASP A 170 71.71 53.85 -29.55
C ASP A 170 70.85 52.84 -28.76
N PRO A 171 70.03 52.00 -29.42
CA PRO A 171 69.31 50.89 -28.80
C PRO A 171 70.23 49.97 -28.00
N GLY A 172 69.79 49.53 -26.81
CA GLY A 172 70.63 48.82 -25.85
C GLY A 172 71.40 49.73 -24.88
N PHE A 173 71.35 51.05 -25.08
CA PHE A 173 71.87 52.06 -24.16
C PHE A 173 70.75 53.01 -23.70
N TYR A 174 70.86 53.55 -22.48
CA TYR A 174 69.94 54.55 -21.93
C TYR A 174 70.71 55.77 -21.41
N LYS A 175 70.06 56.94 -21.38
CA LYS A 175 70.63 58.14 -20.75
C LYS A 175 70.46 58.07 -19.24
N ASP A 176 71.57 58.10 -18.52
CA ASP A 176 71.57 58.23 -17.07
C ASP A 176 71.38 59.69 -16.63
N GLU A 177 71.26 59.97 -15.33
CA GLU A 177 71.07 61.33 -14.78
C GLU A 177 72.15 62.33 -15.23
N THR A 178 73.33 61.83 -15.60
CA THR A 178 74.47 62.61 -16.13
C THR A 178 74.42 62.85 -17.64
N GLN A 179 73.32 62.50 -18.32
CA GLN A 179 73.13 62.61 -19.78
C GLN A 179 74.13 61.79 -20.61
N GLN A 180 74.77 60.78 -20.02
CA GLN A 180 75.66 59.84 -20.70
C GLN A 180 74.92 58.55 -21.06
N CYS A 181 75.23 57.99 -22.24
CA CYS A 181 74.69 56.71 -22.68
C CYS A 181 75.37 55.55 -21.93
N LYS A 182 74.61 54.82 -21.09
CA LYS A 182 75.07 53.61 -20.39
C LYS A 182 74.39 52.36 -20.94
N ILE A 183 75.10 51.24 -20.93
CA ILE A 183 74.58 49.95 -21.38
C ILE A 183 73.43 49.47 -20.47
N CYS A 184 72.39 48.90 -21.06
CA CYS A 184 71.24 48.38 -20.31
C CYS A 184 71.65 47.19 -19.41
N PRO A 185 71.34 47.19 -18.10
CA PRO A 185 71.66 46.06 -17.23
C PRO A 185 70.70 44.86 -17.45
N ARG A 186 71.12 43.66 -17.02
CA ARG A 186 70.28 42.44 -17.09
C ARG A 186 68.96 42.63 -16.33
N GLY A 187 67.90 41.94 -16.77
CA GLY A 187 66.54 42.11 -16.25
C GLY A 187 65.79 43.36 -16.74
N THR A 188 66.41 44.16 -17.61
CA THR A 188 65.83 45.42 -18.12
C THR A 188 66.02 45.53 -19.63
N MET A 189 65.15 46.29 -20.29
CA MET A 189 65.24 46.62 -21.72
C MET A 189 65.38 48.13 -21.93
N CYS A 190 66.16 48.50 -22.95
CA CYS A 190 66.43 49.88 -23.31
C CYS A 190 66.22 50.06 -24.83
N PRO A 191 65.07 50.59 -25.28
CA PRO A 191 64.74 50.68 -26.70
C PRO A 191 65.58 51.70 -27.50
N GLY A 192 66.35 52.56 -26.82
CA GLY A 192 67.22 53.59 -27.42
C GLY A 192 66.55 54.98 -27.52
N GLY A 193 67.33 56.00 -27.84
CA GLY A 193 66.89 57.41 -27.90
C GLY A 193 66.91 58.10 -26.53
N SER A 194 65.85 58.85 -26.22
CA SER A 194 65.71 59.63 -24.97
C SER A 194 65.04 58.84 -23.83
N SER A 195 64.66 57.59 -24.05
CA SER A 195 63.92 56.76 -23.10
C SER A 195 64.82 56.18 -22.00
N GLY A 196 64.30 56.11 -20.77
CA GLY A 196 64.97 55.49 -19.62
C GLY A 196 64.91 53.96 -19.60
N LEU A 197 65.44 53.38 -18.53
CA LEU A 197 65.51 51.94 -18.27
C LEU A 197 64.12 51.36 -17.92
N VAL A 198 63.70 50.28 -18.61
CA VAL A 198 62.40 49.62 -18.39
C VAL A 198 62.64 48.18 -17.91
N THR A 199 62.07 47.80 -16.76
CA THR A 199 62.19 46.42 -16.25
C THR A 199 61.39 45.43 -17.09
N CYS A 200 61.91 44.21 -17.27
CA CYS A 200 61.17 43.19 -17.99
C CYS A 200 59.88 42.82 -17.24
N PRO A 201 58.72 42.80 -17.93
CA PRO A 201 57.46 42.41 -17.30
C PRO A 201 57.48 40.92 -16.94
N ARG A 202 56.54 40.50 -16.10
CA ARG A 202 56.33 39.07 -15.78
C ARG A 202 56.16 38.27 -17.07
N GLY A 203 56.65 37.05 -17.07
CA GLY A 203 56.71 36.19 -18.26
C GLY A 203 57.82 36.55 -19.24
N ALA A 204 58.58 37.63 -19.04
CA ALA A 204 59.71 37.99 -19.89
C ALA A 204 61.00 38.15 -19.09
N PHE A 205 62.14 37.91 -19.75
CA PHE A 205 63.45 38.01 -19.14
C PHE A 205 64.46 38.71 -20.05
N ALA A 206 65.49 39.29 -19.43
CA ALA A 206 66.66 39.80 -20.14
C ALA A 206 67.94 39.21 -19.52
N ASN A 207 68.49 38.19 -20.17
CA ASN A 207 69.65 37.45 -19.68
C ASN A 207 70.99 38.13 -19.95
N SER A 208 71.06 39.05 -20.93
CA SER A 208 72.27 39.77 -21.29
C SER A 208 72.15 41.27 -21.04
N THR A 209 73.29 41.94 -20.85
CA THR A 209 73.36 43.41 -20.84
C THR A 209 73.19 43.96 -22.27
N GLY A 210 72.63 45.15 -22.41
CA GLY A 210 72.43 45.82 -23.69
C GLY A 210 71.21 45.36 -24.48
N MET A 211 70.25 44.67 -23.84
CA MET A 211 69.04 44.22 -24.53
C MET A 211 68.13 45.39 -24.86
N SER A 212 67.72 45.48 -26.14
CA SER A 212 66.75 46.45 -26.62
C SER A 212 65.30 46.01 -26.42
N ASN A 213 65.07 44.72 -26.16
CA ASN A 213 63.76 44.14 -25.87
C ASN A 213 63.88 42.93 -24.91
N CYS A 214 62.85 42.65 -24.12
CA CYS A 214 62.80 41.46 -23.25
C CYS A 214 62.36 40.24 -24.04
N THR A 215 62.97 39.08 -23.77
CA THR A 215 62.61 37.81 -24.40
C THR A 215 61.51 37.13 -23.58
N LEU A 216 60.46 36.62 -24.20
CA LEU A 216 59.43 35.86 -23.50
C LEU A 216 59.97 34.51 -23.02
N CYS A 217 59.52 34.06 -21.85
CA CYS A 217 59.87 32.74 -21.33
C CYS A 217 59.40 31.63 -22.28
N PRO A 218 60.26 30.66 -22.62
CA PRO A 218 59.86 29.53 -23.45
C PRO A 218 58.78 28.67 -22.76
N ARG A 219 57.97 27.95 -23.55
CA ARG A 219 56.98 26.98 -23.03
C ARG A 219 57.65 26.00 -22.06
N GLY A 220 56.97 25.66 -20.98
CA GLY A 220 57.53 24.87 -19.88
C GLY A 220 58.35 25.66 -18.86
N THR A 221 58.51 26.98 -19.05
CA THR A 221 59.19 27.88 -18.10
C THR A 221 58.35 29.13 -17.82
N PHE A 222 58.63 29.81 -16.70
CA PHE A 222 57.91 31.01 -16.27
C PHE A 222 58.84 32.04 -15.62
N ALA A 223 58.41 33.30 -15.60
CA ALA A 223 59.04 34.37 -14.83
C ALA A 223 57.98 35.11 -14.02
N ARG A 224 57.95 34.88 -12.71
CA ARG A 224 56.96 35.48 -11.80
C ARG A 224 57.30 36.91 -11.41
N ASP A 225 58.58 37.24 -11.34
CA ASP A 225 59.05 38.51 -10.81
C ASP A 225 59.33 39.50 -11.95
N VAL A 226 59.09 40.78 -11.69
CA VAL A 226 59.44 41.84 -12.64
C VAL A 226 60.95 42.00 -12.63
N GLY A 227 61.57 42.11 -13.80
CA GLY A 227 63.01 42.23 -13.95
C GLY A 227 63.78 40.91 -13.89
N SER A 228 63.12 39.77 -14.13
CA SER A 228 63.78 38.48 -14.23
C SER A 228 64.87 38.48 -15.32
N PHE A 229 66.01 37.86 -15.01
CA PHE A 229 67.11 37.65 -15.96
C PHE A 229 67.18 36.21 -16.48
N GLU A 230 66.34 35.32 -15.96
CA GLU A 230 66.20 33.92 -16.36
C GLU A 230 64.78 33.44 -16.08
N CYS A 231 64.30 32.43 -16.83
CA CYS A 231 63.01 31.79 -16.61
C CYS A 231 63.18 30.51 -15.79
N SER A 232 62.31 30.31 -14.79
CA SER A 232 62.29 29.12 -13.95
C SER A 232 61.51 27.98 -14.63
N PRO A 233 61.95 26.71 -14.54
CA PRO A 233 61.20 25.58 -15.07
C PRO A 233 59.92 25.32 -14.26
N CYS A 234 58.88 24.82 -14.94
CA CYS A 234 57.74 24.22 -14.26
C CYS A 234 58.14 22.89 -13.62
N GLN A 235 57.73 22.69 -12.37
CA GLN A 235 57.92 21.45 -11.63
C GLN A 235 56.92 20.38 -12.09
N GLU A 236 57.14 19.13 -11.68
CA GLU A 236 56.20 18.02 -11.86
C GLU A 236 54.81 18.41 -11.33
N GLY A 237 53.74 17.96 -11.99
CA GLY A 237 52.36 18.37 -11.72
C GLY A 237 51.96 19.76 -12.24
N TYR A 238 52.86 20.52 -12.87
CA TYR A 238 52.57 21.85 -13.42
C TYR A 238 52.96 21.99 -14.90
N GLU A 239 52.21 22.82 -15.63
CA GLU A 239 52.46 23.16 -17.02
C GLU A 239 52.58 24.69 -17.25
N ALA A 240 53.33 25.06 -18.29
CA ALA A 240 53.32 26.41 -18.87
C ALA A 240 53.10 26.27 -20.38
N PRO A 241 51.82 26.24 -20.83
CA PRO A 241 51.50 25.88 -22.20
C PRO A 241 51.80 26.99 -23.20
N SER A 242 52.02 28.23 -22.76
CA SER A 242 52.21 29.40 -23.62
C SER A 242 53.58 30.05 -23.41
N MET A 243 54.11 30.66 -24.47
CA MET A 243 55.29 31.53 -24.36
C MET A 243 54.93 32.75 -23.50
N GLY A 244 55.83 33.16 -22.62
CA GLY A 244 55.60 34.31 -21.75
C GLY A 244 54.78 34.01 -20.49
N SER A 245 54.75 32.75 -20.04
CA SER A 245 53.97 32.37 -18.86
C SER A 245 54.50 33.06 -17.59
N GLU A 246 53.63 33.73 -16.84
CA GLU A 246 53.99 34.41 -15.58
C GLU A 246 54.15 33.43 -14.41
N THR A 247 53.40 32.33 -14.45
CA THR A 247 53.41 31.24 -13.46
C THR A 247 53.09 29.94 -14.14
N CYS A 248 53.56 28.81 -13.60
CA CYS A 248 53.07 27.51 -14.03
C CYS A 248 51.67 27.25 -13.47
N THR A 249 50.79 26.73 -14.31
CA THR A 249 49.45 26.28 -13.95
C THR A 249 49.49 24.81 -13.55
N ARG A 250 48.75 24.44 -12.52
CA ARG A 250 48.69 23.06 -12.04
C ARG A 250 47.87 22.21 -13.02
N CYS A 251 48.27 20.96 -13.28
CA CYS A 251 47.47 20.06 -14.10
C CYS A 251 46.07 19.90 -13.51
N GLU A 252 45.04 20.10 -14.34
CA GLU A 252 43.64 19.92 -13.93
C GLU A 252 43.36 18.46 -13.59
N SER A 253 42.36 18.23 -12.72
CA SER A 253 41.96 16.87 -12.32
C SER A 253 41.67 16.00 -13.55
N GLY A 254 42.27 14.81 -13.59
CA GLY A 254 42.20 13.92 -14.77
C GLY A 254 43.37 14.09 -15.75
N SER A 255 44.40 14.84 -15.38
CA SER A 255 45.66 14.93 -16.11
C SER A 255 46.86 14.98 -15.16
N TYR A 256 48.02 14.50 -15.61
CA TYR A 256 49.24 14.41 -14.81
C TYR A 256 50.47 14.92 -15.59
N MET A 257 51.51 15.35 -14.89
CA MET A 257 52.78 15.79 -15.49
C MET A 257 53.97 15.20 -14.73
N PRO A 258 54.61 14.15 -15.26
CA PRO A 258 55.69 13.45 -14.56
C PRO A 258 57.07 14.07 -14.75
N ASN A 259 57.19 15.11 -15.59
CA ASN A 259 58.47 15.70 -15.93
C ASN A 259 58.51 17.19 -15.59
N THR A 260 59.70 17.68 -15.22
CA THR A 260 59.99 19.12 -15.21
C THR A 260 59.95 19.71 -16.63
N PHE A 261 59.75 21.03 -16.75
CA PHE A 261 59.50 21.73 -18.01
C PHE A 261 58.18 21.32 -18.69
N GLY A 262 57.15 21.01 -17.91
CA GLY A 262 55.84 20.61 -18.43
C GLY A 262 55.24 21.63 -19.41
N ILE A 263 55.02 21.23 -20.66
CA ILE A 263 54.38 22.07 -21.69
C ILE A 263 52.88 21.76 -21.81
N GLN A 264 52.48 20.51 -21.58
CA GLN A 264 51.11 20.04 -21.70
C GLN A 264 50.88 18.81 -20.81
N CYS A 265 49.92 18.87 -19.89
CA CYS A 265 49.55 17.75 -19.03
C CYS A 265 49.07 16.55 -19.84
N LEU A 266 49.53 15.37 -19.44
CA LEU A 266 49.13 14.10 -20.05
C LEU A 266 47.75 13.73 -19.52
N PRO A 267 46.75 13.49 -20.38
CA PRO A 267 45.43 13.08 -19.93
C PRO A 267 45.49 11.67 -19.32
N CYS A 268 44.73 11.44 -18.26
CA CYS A 268 44.39 10.09 -17.82
C CYS A 268 43.51 9.39 -18.88
N GLY A 269 43.33 8.07 -18.76
CA GLY A 269 42.49 7.28 -19.67
C GLY A 269 41.01 7.73 -19.67
N LYS A 270 40.19 7.15 -20.56
CA LYS A 270 38.77 7.53 -20.67
C LYS A 270 38.03 7.35 -19.33
N GLN A 271 37.42 8.43 -18.84
CA GLN A 271 36.65 8.49 -17.58
C GLN A 271 37.47 8.25 -16.30
N GLN A 272 38.79 8.47 -16.36
CA GLN A 272 39.66 8.51 -15.19
C GLN A 272 39.85 9.93 -14.67
N ILE A 273 40.04 10.06 -13.37
CA ILE A 273 40.32 11.31 -12.65
C ILE A 273 41.59 11.18 -11.81
N THR A 274 42.14 12.31 -11.38
CA THR A 274 43.13 12.38 -10.30
C THR A 274 42.45 13.03 -9.10
N LEU A 275 42.68 12.50 -7.89
CA LEU A 275 42.01 12.98 -6.66
C LEU A 275 42.34 14.45 -6.36
N GLU A 276 43.57 14.85 -6.66
CA GLU A 276 44.03 16.22 -6.54
C GLU A 276 44.47 16.75 -7.91
N SER A 277 44.43 18.07 -8.05
CA SER A 277 45.08 18.74 -9.18
C SER A 277 46.60 18.64 -9.01
N GLY A 278 47.33 18.56 -10.12
CA GLY A 278 48.78 18.52 -10.12
C GLY A 278 49.38 17.15 -9.87
N ALA A 279 48.71 16.10 -10.32
CA ALA A 279 49.21 14.74 -10.26
C ALA A 279 50.58 14.61 -10.96
N GLU A 280 51.48 13.87 -10.32
CA GLU A 280 52.86 13.71 -10.74
C GLU A 280 53.05 12.39 -11.52
N SER A 281 52.20 11.37 -11.28
CA SER A 281 52.33 10.06 -11.92
C SER A 281 51.07 9.62 -12.66
N ARG A 282 51.25 8.71 -13.61
CA ARG A 282 50.15 7.96 -14.24
C ARG A 282 49.41 7.08 -13.23
N ASP A 283 50.10 6.64 -12.19
CA ASP A 283 49.52 5.79 -11.14
C ASP A 283 48.49 6.53 -10.29
N ASP A 284 48.47 7.87 -10.36
CA ASP A 284 47.47 8.73 -9.72
C ASP A 284 46.13 8.79 -10.49
N CYS A 285 46.07 8.18 -11.69
CA CYS A 285 44.85 8.08 -12.50
C CYS A 285 43.93 6.95 -11.98
N LEU A 286 42.81 7.33 -11.39
CA LEU A 286 41.82 6.44 -10.79
C LEU A 286 40.46 6.56 -11.48
N CYS A 287 39.56 5.60 -11.28
CA CYS A 287 38.15 5.81 -11.67
C CYS A 287 37.46 6.72 -10.65
N ALA A 288 36.59 7.60 -11.15
CA ALA A 288 35.79 8.50 -10.32
C ALA A 288 34.79 7.73 -9.45
N GLU A 289 34.25 8.37 -8.40
CA GLU A 289 33.13 7.81 -7.65
C GLU A 289 31.98 7.42 -8.59
N GLU A 290 31.26 6.34 -8.25
CA GLU A 290 30.23 5.73 -9.11
C GLU A 290 30.75 5.11 -10.41
N THR A 291 32.07 4.99 -10.58
CA THR A 291 32.67 4.26 -11.70
C THR A 291 33.74 3.28 -11.22
N PHE A 292 33.94 2.17 -11.94
CA PHE A 292 34.95 1.17 -11.60
C PHE A 292 35.79 0.80 -12.82
N MET A 293 37.02 0.33 -12.58
CA MET A 293 37.94 -0.07 -13.64
C MET A 293 37.51 -1.41 -14.25
N CYS A 294 37.31 -1.43 -15.56
CA CYS A 294 37.02 -2.67 -16.27
C CYS A 294 38.13 -3.04 -17.27
N ASP A 295 38.65 -4.26 -17.12
CA ASP A 295 39.81 -4.84 -17.82
C ASP A 295 41.19 -4.27 -17.37
N LYS A 296 42.21 -5.13 -17.33
CA LYS A 296 43.62 -4.77 -17.04
C LYS A 296 44.46 -4.57 -18.32
N GLY A 297 43.81 -4.58 -19.49
CA GLY A 297 44.43 -4.39 -20.80
C GLY A 297 44.82 -2.94 -21.13
N PHE A 298 45.46 -2.77 -22.31
CA PHE A 298 45.99 -1.48 -22.81
C PHE A 298 44.90 -0.40 -23.09
N ASP A 299 43.63 -0.78 -23.00
CA ASP A 299 42.45 0.03 -23.30
C ASP A 299 41.50 0.12 -22.08
N ALA A 300 42.08 0.18 -20.88
CA ALA A 300 41.38 0.25 -19.60
C ALA A 300 40.39 1.42 -19.55
N ARG A 301 39.10 1.14 -19.31
CA ARG A 301 38.01 2.14 -19.29
C ARG A 301 37.26 2.03 -17.98
N CYS A 302 36.99 3.17 -17.35
CA CYS A 302 36.03 3.20 -16.25
C CYS A 302 34.62 2.97 -16.82
N LYS A 303 33.80 2.18 -16.13
CA LYS A 303 32.37 1.99 -16.45
C LYS A 303 31.53 2.44 -15.27
N GLY A 304 30.29 2.87 -15.54
CA GLY A 304 29.33 3.21 -14.49
C GLY A 304 29.08 2.02 -13.56
N CYS A 305 28.87 2.33 -12.28
CA CYS A 305 28.64 1.34 -11.25
C CYS A 305 27.35 0.55 -11.53
N PRO A 306 27.38 -0.79 -11.57
CA PRO A 306 26.17 -1.60 -11.70
C PRO A 306 25.24 -1.39 -10.51
N ASP A 307 23.94 -1.34 -10.77
CA ASP A 307 22.91 -1.21 -9.73
C ASP A 307 23.05 -2.31 -8.66
N GLY A 308 23.01 -1.93 -7.39
CA GLY A 308 23.21 -2.82 -6.23
C GLY A 308 24.66 -3.02 -5.80
N LEU A 309 25.61 -2.33 -6.44
CA LEU A 309 27.01 -2.25 -6.02
C LEU A 309 27.39 -0.83 -5.62
N VAL A 310 28.46 -0.71 -4.84
CA VAL A 310 29.09 0.55 -4.46
C VAL A 310 30.48 0.58 -5.05
N CYS A 311 30.73 1.57 -5.91
CA CYS A 311 32.03 1.79 -6.53
C CYS A 311 32.70 2.99 -5.83
N PRO A 312 33.52 2.75 -4.78
CA PRO A 312 34.35 3.82 -4.23
C PRO A 312 35.35 4.28 -5.31
N ALA A 313 35.71 5.57 -5.32
CA ALA A 313 36.75 6.05 -6.23
C ALA A 313 38.03 5.20 -6.08
N GLY A 314 38.63 4.80 -7.19
CA GLY A 314 39.82 3.94 -7.16
C GLY A 314 39.96 2.95 -8.31
N LEU A 315 40.80 1.94 -8.09
CA LEU A 315 41.10 0.84 -9.02
C LEU A 315 40.61 -0.53 -8.49
N GLU A 316 39.99 -0.55 -7.32
CA GLU A 316 39.47 -1.75 -6.69
C GLU A 316 38.17 -2.22 -7.37
N PRO A 317 37.86 -3.53 -7.33
CA PRO A 317 36.57 -4.02 -7.79
C PRO A 317 35.44 -3.38 -6.96
N PRO A 318 34.23 -3.26 -7.53
CA PRO A 318 33.10 -2.73 -6.81
C PRO A 318 32.81 -3.54 -5.55
N LEU A 319 32.35 -2.88 -4.49
CA LEU A 319 31.86 -3.49 -3.27
C LEU A 319 30.38 -3.83 -3.42
N GLN A 320 29.92 -4.91 -2.79
CA GLN A 320 28.49 -5.19 -2.76
C GLN A 320 27.78 -4.23 -1.78
N GLN A 321 26.64 -3.69 -2.19
CA GLN A 321 25.79 -2.90 -1.31
C GLN A 321 24.99 -3.82 -0.37
N ALA A 322 24.72 -3.38 0.86
CA ALA A 322 23.90 -4.15 1.78
C ALA A 322 22.51 -4.47 1.18
N GLY A 323 22.13 -5.76 1.17
CA GLY A 323 20.91 -6.27 0.55
C GLY A 323 21.06 -6.75 -0.89
N TYR A 324 22.26 -6.67 -1.45
CA TYR A 324 22.60 -7.22 -2.75
C TYR A 324 23.80 -8.16 -2.63
N TRP A 325 23.77 -9.22 -3.42
CA TRP A 325 24.87 -10.16 -3.54
C TRP A 325 25.34 -10.16 -4.98
N ALA A 326 26.65 -10.14 -5.17
CA ALA A 326 27.25 -10.20 -6.49
C ALA A 326 28.29 -11.30 -6.55
N ASP A 327 28.28 -12.02 -7.66
CA ASP A 327 29.19 -13.14 -7.87
C ASP A 327 30.66 -12.65 -7.90
N PRO A 328 31.52 -13.11 -6.97
CA PRO A 328 32.93 -12.72 -6.96
C PRO A 328 33.69 -13.18 -8.21
N MET A 329 33.23 -14.26 -8.88
CA MET A 329 33.86 -14.76 -10.10
C MET A 329 33.53 -13.92 -11.34
N ALA A 330 32.43 -13.17 -11.33
CA ALA A 330 31.99 -12.33 -12.45
C ALA A 330 32.98 -11.20 -12.79
N PHE A 331 33.88 -10.86 -11.86
CA PHE A 331 34.91 -9.84 -12.03
C PHE A 331 36.34 -10.42 -12.15
N MET A 332 36.50 -11.75 -12.10
CA MET A 332 37.81 -12.40 -12.27
C MET A 332 38.17 -12.66 -13.75
N ASP A 333 37.19 -12.79 -14.62
CA ASP A 333 37.40 -12.91 -16.08
C ASP A 333 37.35 -11.51 -16.71
N SER A 334 38.52 -10.97 -17.07
CA SER A 334 38.74 -9.55 -17.44
C SER A 334 38.04 -9.11 -18.73
N SER A 335 37.32 -10.02 -19.40
CA SER A 335 36.78 -9.83 -20.74
C SER A 335 35.32 -9.36 -20.80
N THR A 336 34.49 -9.66 -19.79
CA THR A 336 33.02 -9.48 -19.91
C THR A 336 32.43 -8.33 -19.11
N CYS A 337 33.14 -7.80 -18.09
CA CYS A 337 32.71 -6.61 -17.34
C CYS A 337 31.27 -6.68 -16.78
N HIS A 338 30.71 -7.88 -16.62
CA HIS A 338 29.28 -8.07 -16.40
C HIS A 338 29.04 -8.53 -14.98
N ALA A 339 28.49 -7.66 -14.14
CA ALA A 339 28.17 -7.99 -12.76
C ALA A 339 26.86 -8.80 -12.71
N SER A 340 26.92 -10.04 -12.23
CA SER A 340 25.69 -10.76 -11.86
C SER A 340 25.28 -10.37 -10.45
N VAL A 341 24.49 -9.30 -10.34
CA VAL A 341 23.95 -8.80 -9.08
C VAL A 341 22.55 -9.39 -8.85
N LEU A 342 22.38 -10.04 -7.70
CA LEU A 342 21.12 -10.61 -7.22
C LEU A 342 20.66 -9.86 -5.98
N ARG A 343 19.34 -9.74 -5.82
CA ARG A 343 18.75 -9.13 -4.62
C ARG A 343 18.64 -10.16 -3.51
N CYS A 344 19.03 -9.81 -2.29
CA CYS A 344 18.88 -10.67 -1.12
C CYS A 344 17.55 -10.44 -0.40
N ARG A 345 17.16 -11.37 0.49
CA ARG A 345 15.87 -11.29 1.21
C ARG A 345 15.83 -10.08 2.16
N ASN A 346 16.95 -9.77 2.80
CA ASN A 346 17.11 -8.57 3.62
C ASN A 346 18.55 -8.03 3.55
N ARG A 347 18.78 -6.83 4.11
CA ARG A 347 20.10 -6.15 4.13
C ARG A 347 21.12 -6.78 5.07
N ASN A 348 20.68 -7.56 6.04
CA ASN A 348 21.55 -8.16 7.05
C ASN A 348 22.09 -9.53 6.61
N GLU A 349 21.39 -10.25 5.74
CA GLU A 349 21.83 -11.51 5.13
C GLU A 349 23.02 -11.29 4.18
N CYS A 350 22.95 -10.20 3.40
CA CYS A 350 24.00 -9.73 2.50
C CYS A 350 24.53 -8.39 3.00
N PRO A 351 25.53 -8.39 3.91
CA PRO A 351 26.11 -7.16 4.44
C PRO A 351 26.91 -6.41 3.37
N ALA A 352 27.11 -5.11 3.58
CA ALA A 352 28.01 -4.33 2.74
C ALA A 352 29.46 -4.84 2.91
N GLY A 353 30.20 -5.00 1.81
CA GLY A 353 31.55 -5.53 1.86
C GLY A 353 32.10 -5.99 0.50
N PRO A 354 33.13 -6.85 0.47
CA PRO A 354 33.63 -7.46 -0.77
C PRO A 354 32.55 -8.33 -1.44
N LEU A 355 32.69 -8.52 -2.74
CA LEU A 355 31.80 -9.36 -3.55
C LEU A 355 31.71 -10.79 -3.01
N GLY A 356 30.50 -11.33 -2.96
CA GLY A 356 30.22 -12.68 -2.47
C GLY A 356 30.14 -12.81 -0.96
N LEU A 357 30.22 -11.71 -0.20
CA LEU A 357 30.18 -11.73 1.26
C LEU A 357 28.77 -12.09 1.76
N CYS A 358 28.69 -13.11 2.61
CA CYS A 358 27.47 -13.50 3.31
C CYS A 358 27.60 -13.31 4.82
N ALA A 359 26.48 -13.07 5.49
CA ALA A 359 26.41 -13.08 6.94
C ALA A 359 26.82 -14.44 7.53
N SER A 360 27.23 -14.46 8.80
CA SER A 360 27.76 -15.66 9.45
C SER A 360 26.81 -16.86 9.34
N GLY A 361 27.34 -18.02 8.94
CA GLY A 361 26.59 -19.27 8.80
C GLY A 361 25.76 -19.42 7.52
N ARG A 362 25.85 -18.47 6.57
CA ARG A 362 25.16 -18.53 5.27
C ARG A 362 26.06 -18.91 4.11
N GLU A 363 25.48 -19.54 3.10
CA GLU A 363 26.15 -19.95 1.86
C GLU A 363 25.19 -19.95 0.65
N GLY A 364 25.75 -20.07 -0.56
CA GLY A 364 25.00 -20.12 -1.82
C GLY A 364 24.72 -18.75 -2.46
N LEU A 365 24.06 -18.78 -3.62
CA LEU A 365 23.68 -17.57 -4.36
C LEU A 365 22.75 -16.70 -3.50
N ALA A 366 22.99 -15.39 -3.50
CA ALA A 366 22.24 -14.43 -2.69
C ALA A 366 22.16 -14.76 -1.18
N CYS A 367 23.17 -15.50 -0.66
CA CYS A 367 23.24 -15.95 0.73
C CYS A 367 21.98 -16.69 1.21
N ASN A 368 21.36 -17.43 0.28
CA ASN A 368 20.04 -18.01 0.48
C ASN A 368 19.98 -19.08 1.56
N ASN A 369 20.98 -19.97 1.60
CA ASN A 369 20.92 -21.18 2.40
C ASN A 369 21.72 -21.01 3.69
N CYS A 370 21.19 -21.50 4.80
CA CYS A 370 22.01 -21.74 5.98
C CYS A 370 22.92 -22.96 5.75
N GLN A 371 24.13 -22.91 6.31
CA GLN A 371 25.02 -24.06 6.36
C GLN A 371 24.35 -25.27 7.05
N ARG A 372 24.85 -26.48 6.78
CA ARG A 372 24.28 -27.71 7.38
C ARG A 372 24.16 -27.59 8.90
N SER A 373 23.02 -28.04 9.44
CA SER A 373 22.68 -27.97 10.86
C SER A 373 22.67 -26.55 11.46
N HIS A 374 22.39 -25.54 10.65
CA HIS A 374 22.13 -24.18 11.12
C HIS A 374 20.68 -23.77 10.80
N TYR A 375 20.16 -22.79 11.53
CA TYR A 375 18.83 -22.20 11.34
C TYR A 375 18.93 -20.67 11.29
N PRO A 376 18.05 -20.00 10.53
CA PRO A 376 18.08 -18.54 10.39
C PRO A 376 17.59 -17.85 11.67
N VAL A 377 18.25 -16.75 12.06
CA VAL A 377 17.82 -15.88 13.16
C VAL A 377 17.02 -14.71 12.60
N GLU A 378 15.75 -14.64 12.97
CA GLU A 378 14.78 -13.68 12.41
C GLU A 378 14.66 -12.37 13.20
N ASP A 379 15.03 -12.36 14.48
CA ASP A 379 14.95 -11.18 15.36
C ASP A 379 16.15 -11.05 16.31
N GLY A 380 16.52 -9.82 16.65
CA GLY A 380 17.65 -9.47 17.52
C GLY A 380 18.85 -8.83 16.79
N PRO A 381 19.94 -8.55 17.53
CA PRO A 381 21.15 -7.95 16.96
C PRO A 381 21.82 -8.83 15.89
N ASP A 382 21.59 -10.14 15.93
CA ASP A 382 22.15 -11.13 15.01
C ASP A 382 21.21 -11.46 13.83
N THR A 383 20.21 -10.61 13.56
CA THR A 383 19.26 -10.78 12.46
C THR A 383 19.96 -10.98 11.13
N GLY A 384 19.53 -11.98 10.35
CA GLY A 384 20.14 -12.29 9.05
C GLY A 384 21.34 -13.24 9.12
N THR A 385 21.80 -13.65 10.30
CA THR A 385 22.79 -14.73 10.46
C THR A 385 22.11 -16.10 10.60
N CYS A 386 22.87 -17.18 10.44
CA CYS A 386 22.43 -18.54 10.78
C CYS A 386 23.19 -19.06 12.00
N GLN A 387 22.46 -19.57 12.99
CA GLN A 387 23.02 -20.17 14.21
C GLN A 387 23.00 -21.70 14.16
N PRO A 388 23.96 -22.38 14.79
CA PRO A 388 23.96 -23.84 14.86
C PRO A 388 22.79 -24.36 15.69
N CYS A 389 22.17 -25.46 15.26
CA CYS A 389 21.09 -26.12 15.97
C CYS A 389 21.59 -26.71 17.30
N GLY A 390 20.92 -26.39 18.42
CA GLY A 390 21.13 -27.02 19.71
C GLY A 390 20.20 -28.19 19.98
N ASP A 391 20.51 -29.02 20.99
CA ASP A 391 19.74 -30.22 21.34
C ASP A 391 18.28 -29.95 21.74
N GLY A 392 17.97 -28.72 22.17
CA GLY A 392 16.61 -28.29 22.53
C GLY A 392 15.77 -27.75 21.36
N ASP A 393 16.39 -27.42 20.23
CA ASP A 393 15.74 -26.68 19.14
C ASP A 393 14.81 -27.53 18.27
N VAL A 394 14.93 -28.86 18.36
CA VAL A 394 14.03 -29.83 17.70
C VAL A 394 12.71 -30.02 18.45
N LEU A 395 12.64 -29.63 19.73
CA LEU A 395 11.50 -29.91 20.61
C LEU A 395 10.18 -29.27 20.12
N PRO A 396 10.13 -28.00 19.68
CA PRO A 396 8.89 -27.39 19.18
C PRO A 396 8.31 -28.13 17.96
N GLY A 397 9.18 -28.58 17.03
CA GLY A 397 8.75 -29.32 15.85
C GLY A 397 8.26 -30.72 16.13
N ILE A 398 8.94 -31.43 17.03
CA ILE A 398 8.47 -32.75 17.49
C ILE A 398 7.14 -32.60 18.23
N LEU A 399 6.99 -31.60 19.10
CA LEU A 399 5.73 -31.33 19.79
C LEU A 399 4.61 -31.02 18.79
N LEU A 400 4.84 -30.21 17.76
CA LEU A 400 3.81 -29.93 16.75
C LEU A 400 3.42 -31.19 15.95
N ILE A 401 4.40 -31.95 15.46
CA ILE A 401 4.19 -33.16 14.64
C ILE A 401 3.51 -34.28 15.45
N VAL A 402 3.70 -34.33 16.77
CA VAL A 402 3.14 -35.39 17.64
C VAL A 402 1.85 -34.94 18.32
N LEU A 403 1.82 -33.74 18.92
CA LEU A 403 0.66 -33.25 19.68
C LEU A 403 -0.52 -32.89 18.77
N VAL A 404 -0.31 -32.37 17.56
CA VAL A 404 -1.43 -32.01 16.66
C VAL A 404 -2.19 -33.27 16.22
N PRO A 405 -1.55 -34.35 15.71
CA PRO A 405 -2.24 -35.60 15.44
C PRO A 405 -2.84 -36.24 16.69
N LEU A 406 -2.12 -36.26 17.83
CA LEU A 406 -2.64 -36.83 19.09
C LEU A 406 -3.88 -36.08 19.60
N SER A 407 -3.87 -34.75 19.57
CA SER A 407 -5.00 -33.92 19.99
C SER A 407 -6.19 -34.10 19.05
N LEU A 408 -5.97 -34.19 17.74
CA LEU A 408 -7.05 -34.49 16.78
C LEU A 408 -7.62 -35.89 16.98
N VAL A 409 -6.79 -36.90 17.22
CA VAL A 409 -7.23 -38.26 17.56
C VAL A 409 -8.00 -38.25 18.88
N ALA A 410 -7.53 -37.54 19.90
CA ALA A 410 -8.23 -37.40 21.19
C ALA A 410 -9.60 -36.73 21.00
N ILE A 411 -9.66 -35.54 20.38
CA ILE A 411 -10.92 -34.81 20.10
C ILE A 411 -11.89 -35.67 19.28
N SER A 412 -11.38 -36.39 18.28
CA SER A 412 -12.19 -37.24 17.41
C SER A 412 -12.56 -38.59 18.03
N THR A 413 -12.00 -38.98 19.18
CA THR A 413 -12.39 -40.21 19.92
C THR A 413 -13.15 -39.93 21.22
N MET A 414 -13.10 -38.69 21.71
CA MET A 414 -13.90 -38.22 22.84
C MET A 414 -15.40 -38.36 22.55
N LYS A 415 -16.14 -38.88 23.55
CA LYS A 415 -17.61 -38.91 23.55
C LYS A 415 -18.12 -37.51 23.90
N MET A 416 -18.28 -36.66 22.90
CA MET A 416 -19.12 -35.47 23.08
C MET A 416 -20.58 -35.89 22.90
N GLU A 417 -21.38 -35.74 23.95
CA GLU A 417 -22.81 -36.00 23.90
C GLU A 417 -23.49 -34.88 23.09
N PRO A 418 -24.14 -35.17 21.95
CA PRO A 418 -24.70 -34.13 21.08
C PRO A 418 -25.80 -33.29 21.74
N SER A 419 -26.37 -33.76 22.85
CA SER A 419 -27.37 -33.09 23.68
C SER A 419 -26.83 -31.87 24.43
N GLN A 420 -25.50 -31.79 24.63
CA GLN A 420 -24.86 -30.64 25.27
C GLN A 420 -24.39 -29.55 24.28
N LEU A 421 -24.57 -29.79 22.96
CA LEU A 421 -24.15 -28.86 21.93
C LEU A 421 -25.15 -27.70 21.81
N SER A 422 -25.02 -26.73 22.70
CA SER A 422 -25.86 -25.53 22.73
C SER A 422 -25.68 -24.67 21.47
N PHE A 423 -26.68 -23.85 21.16
CA PHE A 423 -26.62 -22.79 20.13
C PHE A 423 -25.37 -21.88 20.27
N ASN A 424 -24.85 -21.75 21.49
CA ASN A 424 -23.63 -21.01 21.80
C ASN A 424 -22.37 -21.70 21.24
N MET A 425 -22.32 -23.03 21.19
CA MET A 425 -21.21 -23.76 20.56
C MET A 425 -21.20 -23.62 19.03
N LEU A 426 -22.37 -23.58 18.38
CA LEU A 426 -22.44 -23.34 16.92
C LEU A 426 -21.94 -21.93 16.58
N THR A 427 -22.33 -20.95 17.40
CA THR A 427 -21.85 -19.56 17.28
C THR A 427 -20.34 -19.47 17.54
N ALA A 428 -19.84 -20.13 18.59
CA ALA A 428 -18.42 -20.16 18.92
C ALA A 428 -17.59 -20.81 17.81
N ALA A 429 -18.05 -21.92 17.24
CA ALA A 429 -17.38 -22.59 16.12
C ALA A 429 -17.38 -21.74 14.84
N ALA A 430 -18.46 -21.01 14.56
CA ALA A 430 -18.51 -20.06 13.46
C ALA A 430 -17.50 -18.92 13.69
N VAL A 431 -17.51 -18.28 14.85
CA VAL A 431 -16.58 -17.20 15.22
C VAL A 431 -15.12 -17.65 15.19
N ALA A 432 -14.81 -18.85 15.71
CA ALA A 432 -13.47 -19.42 15.63
C ALA A 432 -13.01 -19.59 14.17
N SER A 433 -13.90 -20.07 13.29
CA SER A 433 -13.57 -20.18 11.86
C SER A 433 -13.37 -18.83 11.17
N GLN A 434 -14.13 -17.80 11.56
CA GLN A 434 -13.97 -16.44 11.06
C GLN A 434 -12.64 -15.84 11.51
N LEU A 435 -12.26 -16.06 12.77
CA LEU A 435 -10.99 -15.60 13.32
C LEU A 435 -9.80 -16.25 12.61
N ILE A 436 -9.85 -17.56 12.36
CA ILE A 436 -8.81 -18.27 11.58
C ILE A 436 -8.65 -17.64 10.19
N VAL A 437 -9.75 -17.43 9.46
CA VAL A 437 -9.72 -16.83 8.12
C VAL A 437 -9.22 -15.38 8.16
N ALA A 438 -9.53 -14.62 9.21
CA ALA A 438 -9.04 -13.26 9.40
C ALA A 438 -7.52 -13.24 9.68
N ILE A 439 -7.02 -14.14 10.53
CA ILE A 439 -5.59 -14.27 10.81
C ILE A 439 -4.83 -14.70 9.55
N GLN A 440 -5.37 -15.64 8.77
CA GLN A 440 -4.78 -16.04 7.49
C GLN A 440 -4.78 -14.90 6.47
N ALA A 441 -5.84 -14.08 6.44
CA ALA A 441 -5.87 -12.88 5.61
C ALA A 441 -4.82 -11.86 6.06
N LEU A 442 -4.56 -11.75 7.37
CA LEU A 442 -3.48 -10.93 7.90
C LEU A 442 -2.11 -11.45 7.46
N GLY A 443 -1.87 -12.77 7.54
CA GLY A 443 -0.64 -13.38 7.02
C GLY A 443 -0.49 -13.26 5.50
N SER A 444 -1.59 -13.20 4.74
CA SER A 444 -1.53 -12.86 3.32
C SER A 444 -1.02 -11.43 3.06
N MET A 445 -1.21 -10.51 4.01
CA MET A 445 -0.71 -9.12 3.90
C MET A 445 0.79 -9.03 4.14
N GLN A 446 1.37 -9.92 4.93
CA GLN A 446 2.84 -10.06 5.06
C GLN A 446 3.49 -10.39 3.71
N GLN A 447 2.75 -11.01 2.80
CA GLN A 447 3.21 -11.30 1.44
C GLN A 447 3.06 -10.10 0.47
N LEU A 448 2.65 -8.92 0.93
CA LEU A 448 2.71 -7.71 0.11
C LEU A 448 4.15 -7.19 0.09
N SER A 449 4.51 -6.41 -0.94
CA SER A 449 5.82 -5.77 -1.09
C SER A 449 5.94 -4.54 -0.17
N ILE A 450 5.82 -4.75 1.14
CA ILE A 450 5.83 -3.71 2.19
C ILE A 450 6.92 -4.04 3.21
N GLU A 451 7.70 -3.03 3.62
CA GLU A 451 8.69 -3.19 4.70
C GLU A 451 8.03 -2.98 6.07
N TRP A 452 7.55 -4.07 6.67
CA TRP A 452 6.87 -4.04 7.97
C TRP A 452 7.80 -3.66 9.12
N GLN A 453 7.34 -2.76 9.99
CA GLN A 453 8.08 -2.28 11.17
C GLN A 453 7.50 -2.87 12.47
N HIS A 454 8.32 -2.97 13.53
CA HIS A 454 7.83 -3.37 14.87
C HIS A 454 6.93 -2.28 15.48
N PRO A 455 5.84 -2.62 16.21
CA PRO A 455 5.43 -3.95 16.67
C PRO A 455 4.54 -4.74 15.70
N VAL A 456 4.13 -4.15 14.56
CA VAL A 456 3.19 -4.78 13.62
C VAL A 456 3.81 -6.01 12.95
N LYS A 457 5.11 -5.96 12.64
CA LYS A 457 5.88 -7.11 12.10
C LYS A 457 5.74 -8.36 12.98
N ALA A 458 5.93 -8.23 14.30
CA ALA A 458 5.79 -9.34 15.25
C ALA A 458 4.35 -9.91 15.31
N LEU A 459 3.34 -9.06 15.13
CA LEU A 459 1.94 -9.53 15.04
C LEU A 459 1.70 -10.35 13.77
N LEU A 460 2.36 -10.00 12.66
CA LEU A 460 2.28 -10.71 11.38
C LEU A 460 2.99 -12.05 11.43
N GLU A 461 4.18 -12.11 12.01
CA GLU A 461 4.95 -13.36 12.15
C GLU A 461 4.18 -14.40 13.00
N PHE A 462 3.38 -13.98 13.97
CA PHE A 462 2.48 -14.90 14.70
C PHE A 462 1.47 -15.63 13.77
N THR A 463 1.16 -15.04 12.61
CA THR A 463 0.20 -15.62 11.66
C THR A 463 0.77 -16.76 10.82
N ASP A 464 2.10 -16.93 10.80
CA ASP A 464 2.80 -17.91 9.98
C ASP A 464 2.40 -19.38 10.25
N ILE A 465 2.07 -19.67 11.51
CA ILE A 465 1.54 -20.98 11.94
C ILE A 465 0.25 -21.34 11.19
N LEU A 466 -0.62 -20.35 10.91
CA LEU A 466 -1.91 -20.56 10.25
C LEU A 466 -1.85 -20.39 8.73
N THR A 467 -0.82 -19.75 8.17
CA THR A 467 -0.55 -19.67 6.73
C THR A 467 0.23 -20.87 6.19
N LEU A 468 0.55 -21.85 7.04
CA LEU A 468 1.35 -23.04 6.72
C LEU A 468 2.81 -22.70 6.38
N ASP A 469 3.35 -21.62 6.95
CA ASP A 469 4.78 -21.36 6.93
C ASP A 469 5.43 -21.99 8.18
N PHE A 470 6.25 -23.02 7.96
CA PHE A 470 6.85 -23.81 9.03
C PHE A 470 8.30 -23.41 9.36
N ASP A 471 8.78 -22.27 8.88
CA ASP A 471 10.14 -21.81 9.19
C ASP A 471 10.34 -21.57 10.71
N PHE A 472 9.29 -21.15 11.44
CA PHE A 472 9.28 -21.06 12.92
C PHE A 472 9.63 -22.38 13.62
N VAL A 473 9.35 -23.51 12.98
CA VAL A 473 9.52 -24.85 13.56
C VAL A 473 10.98 -25.34 13.44
N ARG A 474 11.88 -24.54 12.85
CA ARG A 474 13.31 -24.84 12.67
C ARG A 474 13.52 -26.23 12.04
N ILE A 475 12.78 -26.51 10.96
CA ILE A 475 12.76 -27.83 10.32
C ILE A 475 14.14 -28.26 9.77
N THR A 476 15.04 -27.31 9.56
CA THR A 476 16.45 -27.56 9.21
C THR A 476 17.17 -28.34 10.32
N CYS A 477 16.80 -28.14 11.59
CA CYS A 477 17.33 -28.90 12.72
C CYS A 477 16.78 -30.34 12.78
N LEU A 478 15.62 -30.61 12.17
CA LEU A 478 15.05 -31.96 12.08
C LEU A 478 15.57 -32.74 10.86
N SER A 479 15.67 -32.06 9.71
CA SER A 479 16.03 -32.65 8.42
C SER A 479 17.53 -32.59 8.08
N GLY A 480 18.29 -31.79 8.83
CA GLY A 480 19.74 -31.60 8.63
C GLY A 480 20.12 -30.82 7.36
N THR A 481 19.15 -30.39 6.55
CA THR A 481 19.37 -29.69 5.28
C THR A 481 18.39 -28.52 5.12
N ASP A 482 18.87 -27.42 4.55
CA ASP A 482 18.07 -26.23 4.25
C ASP A 482 17.63 -26.24 2.78
N SER A 483 16.84 -27.26 2.39
CA SER A 483 16.37 -27.41 1.00
C SER A 483 15.02 -26.71 0.79
N PRO A 484 14.92 -25.71 -0.10
CA PRO A 484 13.66 -25.02 -0.40
C PRO A 484 12.58 -25.95 -0.97
N VAL A 485 12.99 -26.93 -1.80
CA VAL A 485 12.08 -27.94 -2.38
C VAL A 485 11.47 -28.83 -1.29
N LEU A 486 12.27 -29.27 -0.31
CA LEU A 486 11.76 -30.07 0.81
C LEU A 486 10.78 -29.27 1.66
N LYS A 487 11.11 -28.01 1.99
CA LYS A 487 10.20 -27.10 2.70
C LYS A 487 8.88 -26.96 1.96
N PHE A 488 8.91 -26.76 0.65
CA PHE A 488 7.72 -26.66 -0.18
C PHE A 488 6.87 -27.94 -0.18
N ILE A 489 7.48 -29.12 -0.31
CA ILE A 489 6.78 -30.41 -0.25
C ILE A 489 6.07 -30.58 1.09
N MET A 490 6.72 -30.23 2.20
CA MET A 490 6.13 -30.30 3.53
C MET A 490 4.93 -29.35 3.68
N ARG A 491 5.04 -28.11 3.17
CA ARG A 491 3.91 -27.15 3.13
C ARG A 491 2.74 -27.73 2.31
N LEU A 492 3.01 -28.31 1.15
CA LEU A 492 2.01 -28.89 0.26
C LEU A 492 1.30 -30.12 0.88
N LEU A 493 2.02 -30.94 1.64
CA LEU A 493 1.49 -32.16 2.26
C LEU A 493 0.84 -31.94 3.63
N ALA A 494 0.97 -30.75 4.24
CA ALA A 494 0.45 -30.47 5.58
C ALA A 494 -1.07 -30.70 5.71
N CYS A 495 -1.90 -30.13 4.83
CA CYS A 495 -3.35 -30.32 4.86
C CYS A 495 -3.80 -31.73 4.44
N PRO A 496 -3.20 -32.37 3.42
CA PRO A 496 -3.42 -33.79 3.13
C PRO A 496 -3.09 -34.70 4.33
N ALA A 497 -1.97 -34.46 5.03
CA ALA A 497 -1.58 -35.21 6.22
C ALA A 497 -2.61 -35.00 7.35
N LEU A 498 -3.10 -33.78 7.54
CA LEU A 498 -4.19 -33.50 8.48
C LEU A 498 -5.45 -34.32 8.16
N CYS A 499 -5.88 -34.35 6.90
CA CYS A 499 -7.02 -35.18 6.49
C CYS A 499 -6.75 -36.67 6.68
N LEU A 500 -5.52 -37.14 6.41
CA LEU A 500 -5.12 -38.53 6.64
C LEU A 500 -5.19 -38.91 8.12
N THR A 501 -4.74 -38.05 9.03
CA THR A 501 -4.85 -38.30 10.49
C THR A 501 -6.30 -38.42 10.94
N LEU A 502 -7.23 -37.65 10.36
CA LEU A 502 -8.66 -37.78 10.63
C LEU A 502 -9.23 -39.11 10.12
N VAL A 503 -8.79 -39.56 8.94
CA VAL A 503 -9.15 -40.88 8.38
C VAL A 503 -8.64 -42.01 9.28
N VAL A 504 -7.36 -41.94 9.70
CA VAL A 504 -6.74 -42.91 10.62
C VAL A 504 -7.48 -42.94 11.95
N SER A 505 -7.81 -41.78 12.52
CA SER A 505 -8.60 -41.70 13.74
C SER A 505 -9.99 -42.32 13.59
N TRP A 506 -10.65 -42.11 12.45
CA TRP A 506 -11.94 -42.73 12.17
C TRP A 506 -11.85 -44.25 12.04
N ILE A 507 -10.77 -44.78 11.47
CA ILE A 507 -10.48 -46.22 11.42
C ILE A 507 -10.22 -46.74 12.84
N LEU A 508 -9.37 -46.09 13.63
CA LEU A 508 -9.08 -46.45 15.02
C LEU A 508 -10.35 -46.45 15.88
N ALA A 509 -11.21 -45.44 15.74
CA ALA A 509 -12.49 -45.37 16.44
C ALA A 509 -13.40 -46.57 16.11
N ARG A 510 -13.37 -47.07 14.86
CA ARG A 510 -14.07 -48.31 14.49
C ARG A 510 -13.44 -49.54 15.15
N LEU A 511 -12.11 -49.63 15.18
CA LEU A 511 -11.39 -50.75 15.80
C LEU A 511 -11.61 -50.81 17.32
N VAL A 512 -11.74 -49.66 17.99
CA VAL A 512 -12.02 -49.53 19.44
C VAL A 512 -13.53 -49.66 19.76
N GLY A 513 -14.35 -50.13 18.80
CA GLY A 513 -15.78 -50.39 19.02
C GLY A 513 -16.67 -49.14 19.14
N ARG A 514 -16.22 -47.99 18.62
CA ARG A 514 -16.95 -46.71 18.62
C ARG A 514 -17.15 -46.18 17.18
N PRO A 515 -17.91 -46.88 16.31
CA PRO A 515 -18.03 -46.50 14.91
C PRO A 515 -18.73 -45.13 14.76
N LYS A 516 -18.03 -44.17 14.15
CA LYS A 516 -18.61 -42.88 13.72
C LYS A 516 -19.12 -42.96 12.28
N PRO A 517 -20.23 -42.27 11.93
CA PRO A 517 -20.72 -42.27 10.56
C PRO A 517 -19.71 -41.60 9.62
N LEU A 518 -19.60 -42.09 8.38
CA LEU A 518 -18.71 -41.54 7.36
C LEU A 518 -18.97 -40.05 7.11
N ASP A 519 -20.24 -39.64 7.22
CA ASP A 519 -20.66 -38.25 7.05
C ASP A 519 -19.97 -37.31 8.06
N SER A 520 -19.66 -37.78 9.28
CA SER A 520 -18.93 -36.99 10.29
C SER A 520 -17.46 -36.79 9.93
N LEU A 521 -16.82 -37.81 9.33
CA LEU A 521 -15.45 -37.70 8.84
C LEU A 521 -15.36 -36.69 7.69
N LEU A 522 -16.24 -36.84 6.69
CA LEU A 522 -16.31 -35.93 5.54
C LEU A 522 -16.58 -34.48 5.98
N ASN A 523 -17.45 -34.28 6.96
CA ASN A 523 -17.73 -32.97 7.50
C ASN A 523 -16.50 -32.36 8.21
N LEU A 524 -15.76 -33.14 8.99
CA LEU A 524 -14.56 -32.65 9.69
C LEU A 524 -13.42 -32.32 8.72
N CYS A 525 -13.17 -33.18 7.74
CA CYS A 525 -12.22 -32.89 6.65
C CYS A 525 -12.65 -31.64 5.87
N GLY A 526 -13.93 -31.49 5.57
CA GLY A 526 -14.49 -30.31 4.91
C GLY A 526 -14.30 -29.02 5.72
N ILE A 527 -14.46 -29.07 7.06
CA ILE A 527 -14.17 -27.94 7.96
C ILE A 527 -12.70 -27.54 7.83
N CYS A 528 -11.77 -28.49 7.89
CA CYS A 528 -10.33 -28.23 7.77
C CYS A 528 -9.98 -27.64 6.41
N LEU A 529 -10.41 -28.26 5.31
CA LEU A 529 -10.12 -27.79 3.95
C LEU A 529 -10.70 -26.40 3.68
N PHE A 530 -11.91 -26.12 4.17
CA PHE A 530 -12.52 -24.80 4.05
C PHE A 530 -11.77 -23.74 4.89
N ALA A 531 -11.40 -24.09 6.12
CA ALA A 531 -10.71 -23.18 7.04
C ALA A 531 -9.29 -22.83 6.60
N PHE A 532 -8.58 -23.75 5.92
CA PHE A 532 -7.22 -23.53 5.43
C PHE A 532 -7.15 -23.24 3.93
N PHE A 533 -8.29 -23.02 3.25
CA PHE A 533 -8.31 -22.79 1.81
C PHE A 533 -7.42 -21.62 1.37
N LEU A 534 -7.41 -20.52 2.15
CA LEU A 534 -6.56 -19.36 1.89
C LEU A 534 -5.07 -19.73 1.98
N SER A 535 -4.67 -20.37 3.09
CA SER A 535 -3.29 -20.81 3.32
C SER A 535 -2.81 -21.84 2.29
N ILE A 536 -3.65 -22.82 1.95
CA ILE A 536 -3.37 -23.80 0.90
C ILE A 536 -3.12 -23.09 -0.43
N THR A 537 -3.99 -22.15 -0.81
CA THR A 537 -3.86 -21.43 -2.07
C THR A 537 -2.59 -20.58 -2.09
N LEU A 538 -2.31 -19.83 -1.02
CA LEU A 538 -1.07 -19.06 -0.87
C LEU A 538 0.18 -19.94 -0.95
N ALA A 539 0.20 -21.04 -0.19
CA ALA A 539 1.31 -21.99 -0.18
C ALA A 539 1.53 -22.58 -1.58
N THR A 540 0.47 -23.00 -2.30
CA THR A 540 0.63 -23.56 -3.66
C THR A 540 1.14 -22.55 -4.69
N LEU A 541 0.89 -21.25 -4.48
CA LEU A 541 1.27 -20.19 -5.41
C LEU A 541 2.60 -19.53 -5.07
N SER A 542 3.17 -19.78 -3.88
CA SER A 542 4.39 -19.11 -3.41
C SER A 542 5.59 -19.24 -4.37
N PRO A 543 5.83 -20.37 -5.08
CA PRO A 543 6.97 -20.49 -5.99
C PRO A 543 6.85 -19.66 -7.27
N LEU A 544 5.68 -19.09 -7.54
CA LEU A 544 5.43 -18.23 -8.70
C LEU A 544 5.77 -16.76 -8.43
N ARG A 545 6.17 -16.42 -7.19
CA ARG A 545 6.42 -15.04 -6.77
C ARG A 545 7.87 -14.63 -7.05
N CYS A 546 8.15 -14.26 -8.30
CA CYS A 546 9.45 -13.83 -8.77
C CYS A 546 9.62 -12.31 -8.69
N VAL A 547 10.80 -11.85 -8.27
CA VAL A 547 11.17 -10.43 -8.17
C VAL A 547 12.33 -10.14 -9.12
N PRO A 548 12.31 -9.03 -9.88
CA PRO A 548 13.38 -8.68 -10.80
C PRO A 548 14.68 -8.34 -10.05
N ASN A 549 15.80 -8.81 -10.60
CA ASN A 549 17.16 -8.51 -10.17
C ASN A 549 17.79 -7.43 -11.07
N PRO A 550 18.77 -6.67 -10.57
CA PRO A 550 19.49 -5.67 -11.37
C PRO A 550 20.16 -6.22 -12.63
N ASN A 551 20.56 -7.50 -12.64
CA ASN A 551 21.16 -8.16 -13.80
C ASN A 551 20.14 -8.53 -14.91
N GLY A 552 18.86 -8.19 -14.76
CA GLY A 552 17.78 -8.51 -15.71
C GLY A 552 17.16 -9.90 -15.56
N THR A 553 17.70 -10.75 -14.68
CA THR A 553 17.03 -12.00 -14.26
C THR A 553 15.96 -11.72 -13.20
N SER A 554 15.19 -12.73 -12.80
CA SER A 554 14.29 -12.62 -11.64
C SER A 554 14.57 -13.78 -10.70
N SER A 555 14.51 -13.54 -9.39
CA SER A 555 14.71 -14.57 -8.36
C SER A 555 13.43 -14.78 -7.56
N LEU A 556 13.27 -15.97 -6.99
CA LEU A 556 12.16 -16.27 -6.10
C LEU A 556 12.27 -15.41 -4.83
N ILE A 557 11.19 -14.74 -4.41
CA ILE A 557 11.27 -13.82 -3.26
C ILE A 557 11.57 -14.51 -1.93
N THR A 558 11.00 -15.71 -1.73
CA THR A 558 11.25 -16.49 -0.51
C THR A 558 12.65 -17.02 -0.51
N ASP A 559 13.18 -17.41 -1.67
CA ASP A 559 14.50 -18.02 -1.79
C ASP A 559 15.31 -17.37 -2.94
N PRO A 560 15.95 -16.21 -2.72
CA PRO A 560 16.54 -15.41 -3.79
C PRO A 560 17.70 -16.07 -4.55
N GLY A 561 18.28 -17.14 -4.00
CA GLY A 561 19.27 -17.98 -4.68
C GLY A 561 18.69 -18.80 -5.84
N ILE A 562 17.37 -18.94 -5.93
CA ILE A 562 16.67 -19.64 -7.01
C ILE A 562 16.27 -18.64 -8.08
N ILE A 563 16.96 -18.69 -9.24
CA ILE A 563 16.67 -17.84 -10.39
C ILE A 563 15.45 -18.39 -11.15
N CYS A 564 14.39 -17.60 -11.21
CA CYS A 564 13.12 -17.96 -11.82
C CYS A 564 13.26 -18.30 -13.31
N TYR A 565 12.66 -19.42 -13.71
CA TYR A 565 12.63 -19.95 -15.07
C TYR A 565 14.00 -20.24 -15.70
N VAL A 566 15.08 -20.19 -14.92
CA VAL A 566 16.45 -20.48 -15.35
C VAL A 566 17.03 -21.66 -14.57
N SER A 567 16.82 -21.73 -13.25
CA SER A 567 17.33 -22.84 -12.45
C SER A 567 16.45 -24.09 -12.53
N ASP A 568 17.08 -25.27 -12.49
CA ASP A 568 16.38 -26.55 -12.43
C ASP A 568 15.49 -26.66 -11.18
N GLU A 569 15.92 -26.07 -10.07
CA GLU A 569 15.15 -26.02 -8.81
C GLU A 569 13.84 -25.24 -8.99
N HIS A 570 13.85 -24.11 -9.71
CA HIS A 570 12.63 -23.35 -9.97
C HIS A 570 11.66 -24.14 -10.85
N LEU A 571 12.16 -24.82 -11.89
CA LEU A 571 11.35 -25.68 -12.76
C LEU A 571 10.65 -26.80 -11.95
N TRP A 572 11.35 -27.43 -11.01
CA TRP A 572 10.76 -28.40 -10.09
C TRP A 572 9.69 -27.78 -9.19
N LEU A 573 9.98 -26.63 -8.59
CA LEU A 573 9.02 -25.91 -7.75
C LEU A 573 7.77 -25.48 -8.51
N VAL A 574 7.90 -24.99 -9.75
CA VAL A 574 6.77 -24.65 -10.63
C VAL A 574 5.95 -25.91 -10.97
N GLY A 575 6.60 -27.03 -11.26
CA GLY A 575 5.93 -28.32 -11.49
C GLY A 575 5.12 -28.78 -10.28
N LEU A 576 5.71 -28.71 -9.08
CA LEU A 576 5.04 -29.04 -7.82
C LEU A 576 3.92 -28.05 -7.49
N ALA A 577 4.10 -26.76 -7.76
CA ALA A 577 3.07 -25.73 -7.61
C ALA A 577 1.86 -26.02 -8.51
N ALA A 578 2.08 -26.34 -9.78
CA ALA A 578 1.02 -26.72 -10.72
C ALA A 578 0.28 -27.99 -10.25
N ALA A 579 1.01 -29.02 -9.82
CA ALA A 579 0.41 -30.22 -9.24
C ALA A 579 -0.39 -29.90 -7.95
N GLY A 580 0.11 -28.98 -7.12
CA GLY A 580 -0.56 -28.51 -5.92
C GLY A 580 -1.87 -27.79 -6.20
N VAL A 581 -1.87 -26.83 -7.14
CA VAL A 581 -3.08 -26.10 -7.57
C VAL A 581 -4.15 -27.06 -8.11
N LEU A 582 -3.74 -28.01 -8.96
CA LEU A 582 -4.63 -29.01 -9.58
C LEU A 582 -5.15 -30.06 -8.58
N SER A 583 -4.42 -30.35 -7.51
CA SER A 583 -4.81 -31.36 -6.53
C SER A 583 -5.61 -30.82 -5.34
N GLN A 584 -5.44 -29.53 -5.00
CA GLN A 584 -6.01 -28.95 -3.78
C GLN A 584 -6.97 -27.76 -4.04
N PRO A 585 -6.52 -26.52 -4.33
CA PRO A 585 -7.44 -25.38 -4.54
C PRO A 585 -8.53 -25.63 -5.57
N VAL A 586 -8.17 -26.15 -6.76
CA VAL A 586 -9.12 -26.35 -7.88
C VAL A 586 -10.18 -27.39 -7.52
N PRO A 587 -9.83 -28.61 -7.04
CA PRO A 587 -10.83 -29.57 -6.58
C PRO A 587 -11.71 -29.07 -5.43
N ILE A 588 -11.16 -28.32 -4.46
CA ILE A 588 -11.95 -27.76 -3.35
C ILE A 588 -13.01 -26.79 -3.88
N LEU A 589 -12.63 -25.86 -4.76
CA LEU A 589 -13.57 -24.92 -5.39
C LEU A 589 -14.59 -25.63 -6.28
N ALA A 590 -14.16 -26.59 -7.10
CA ALA A 590 -15.04 -27.38 -7.96
C ALA A 590 -16.06 -28.18 -7.12
N TRP A 591 -15.61 -28.80 -6.02
CA TRP A 591 -16.45 -29.56 -5.11
C TRP A 591 -17.46 -28.67 -4.39
N ALA A 592 -17.03 -27.52 -3.87
CA ALA A 592 -17.91 -26.55 -3.22
C ALA A 592 -18.95 -25.97 -4.20
N THR A 593 -18.54 -25.69 -5.44
CA THR A 593 -19.42 -25.20 -6.51
C THR A 593 -20.48 -26.25 -6.84
N TYR A 594 -20.07 -27.50 -7.10
CA TYR A 594 -20.99 -28.60 -7.37
C TYR A 594 -21.98 -28.83 -6.22
N ALA A 595 -21.50 -28.82 -4.97
CA ALA A 595 -22.35 -28.98 -3.80
C ALA A 595 -23.37 -27.85 -3.70
N THR A 596 -22.95 -26.61 -3.95
CA THR A 596 -23.81 -25.40 -3.87
C THR A 596 -24.87 -25.39 -4.96
N VAL A 597 -24.51 -25.65 -6.23
CA VAL A 597 -25.45 -25.67 -7.36
C VAL A 597 -26.52 -26.75 -7.17
N MET A 598 -26.14 -27.90 -6.63
CA MET A 598 -27.06 -29.02 -6.42
C MET A 598 -27.91 -28.92 -5.14
N TYR A 599 -27.66 -27.93 -4.29
CA TYR A 599 -28.33 -27.80 -3.00
C TYR A 599 -29.86 -27.70 -3.11
N PRO A 600 -30.46 -26.81 -3.94
CA PRO A 600 -31.92 -26.63 -4.00
C PRO A 600 -32.66 -27.88 -4.48
N SER A 601 -32.15 -28.52 -5.54
CA SER A 601 -32.73 -29.75 -6.10
C SER A 601 -32.72 -30.89 -5.08
N ARG A 602 -31.66 -31.00 -4.28
CA ARG A 602 -31.53 -32.07 -3.27
C ARG A 602 -32.44 -31.85 -2.07
N VAL A 603 -32.58 -30.61 -1.58
CA VAL A 603 -33.49 -30.29 -0.47
C VAL A 603 -34.95 -30.54 -0.88
N ALA A 604 -35.37 -30.13 -2.08
CA ALA A 604 -36.73 -30.32 -2.57
C ALA A 604 -37.16 -31.79 -2.69
N SER A 605 -36.23 -32.71 -2.93
CA SER A 605 -36.52 -34.14 -3.15
C SER A 605 -36.90 -34.94 -1.89
N GLY A 606 -36.73 -34.38 -0.68
CA GLY A 606 -37.05 -35.01 0.62
C GLY A 606 -36.20 -36.23 1.02
N ARG A 607 -35.83 -37.10 0.07
CA ARG A 607 -35.02 -38.31 0.26
C ARG A 607 -33.52 -38.04 0.43
N ALA A 608 -33.07 -36.80 0.17
CA ALA A 608 -31.65 -36.45 0.15
C ALA A 608 -31.14 -35.68 1.40
N LEU A 609 -31.96 -35.51 2.45
CA LEU A 609 -31.55 -34.80 3.68
C LEU A 609 -30.29 -35.42 4.33
N ARG A 610 -30.13 -36.76 4.25
CA ARG A 610 -28.90 -37.46 4.69
C ARG A 610 -27.65 -37.05 3.90
N ARG A 611 -27.79 -36.82 2.59
CA ARG A 611 -26.66 -36.38 1.74
C ARG A 611 -26.33 -34.91 1.94
N VAL A 612 -27.31 -34.06 2.26
CA VAL A 612 -27.08 -32.65 2.62
C VAL A 612 -26.33 -32.53 3.96
N ASN A 613 -26.57 -33.45 4.90
CA ASN A 613 -25.84 -33.50 6.18
C ASN A 613 -24.32 -33.74 6.04
N ARG A 614 -23.84 -34.28 4.90
CA ARG A 614 -22.39 -34.44 4.62
C ARG A 614 -21.67 -33.10 4.42
N TYR A 615 -22.40 -32.08 4.00
CA TYR A 615 -21.89 -30.75 3.67
C TYR A 615 -22.27 -29.72 4.73
N ARG A 616 -22.43 -30.16 5.98
CA ARG A 616 -22.77 -29.29 7.11
C ARG A 616 -21.79 -28.13 7.27
N PHE A 617 -20.50 -28.37 7.05
CA PHE A 617 -19.45 -27.34 7.08
C PHE A 617 -19.69 -26.19 6.10
N LEU A 618 -20.29 -26.47 4.94
CA LEU A 618 -20.53 -25.50 3.88
C LEU A 618 -21.88 -24.77 4.05
N PHE A 619 -22.94 -25.47 4.47
CA PHE A 619 -24.31 -24.91 4.48
C PHE A 619 -24.86 -24.56 5.87
N HIS A 620 -24.56 -25.31 6.93
CA HIS A 620 -25.22 -25.12 8.24
C HIS A 620 -24.74 -23.87 9.00
N ARG A 621 -23.65 -23.24 8.58
CA ARG A 621 -23.13 -21.99 9.17
C ARG A 621 -23.91 -20.76 8.72
N PHE A 622 -24.59 -20.87 7.58
CA PHE A 622 -25.35 -19.78 6.96
C PHE A 622 -26.86 -19.99 7.14
N LYS A 623 -27.61 -18.91 6.89
CA LYS A 623 -29.06 -18.96 6.77
C LYS A 623 -29.42 -19.84 5.56
N PRO A 624 -30.47 -20.69 5.65
CA PRO A 624 -30.88 -21.55 4.54
C PRO A 624 -31.14 -20.76 3.24
N GLU A 625 -31.71 -19.57 3.34
CA GLU A 625 -31.95 -18.65 2.21
C GLU A 625 -30.67 -18.13 1.53
N LYS A 626 -29.52 -18.24 2.21
CA LYS A 626 -28.20 -17.75 1.78
C LYS A 626 -27.17 -18.88 1.72
N TYR A 627 -27.62 -20.09 1.35
CA TYR A 627 -26.78 -21.29 1.28
C TYR A 627 -25.54 -21.14 0.37
N TYR A 628 -25.60 -20.27 -0.64
CA TYR A 628 -24.51 -20.03 -1.59
C TYR A 628 -23.34 -19.23 -1.02
N TYR A 629 -23.49 -18.64 0.17
CA TYR A 629 -22.49 -17.72 0.72
C TYR A 629 -21.15 -18.40 1.07
N GLY A 630 -21.16 -19.70 1.38
CA GLY A 630 -19.93 -20.46 1.59
C GLY A 630 -19.01 -20.44 0.35
N LEU A 631 -19.58 -20.49 -0.86
CA LEU A 631 -18.82 -20.35 -2.11
C LEU A 631 -18.28 -18.94 -2.30
N VAL A 632 -19.04 -17.91 -1.92
CA VAL A 632 -18.61 -16.51 -1.98
C VAL A 632 -17.36 -16.28 -1.12
N LEU A 633 -17.32 -16.84 0.09
CA LEU A 633 -16.15 -16.77 0.97
C LEU A 633 -14.92 -17.48 0.38
N LEU A 634 -15.09 -18.66 -0.22
CA LEU A 634 -13.99 -19.36 -0.89
C LEU A 634 -13.45 -18.56 -2.08
N LEU A 635 -14.33 -17.97 -2.89
CA LEU A 635 -13.90 -17.12 -4.00
C LEU A 635 -13.16 -15.88 -3.52
N ARG A 636 -13.66 -15.20 -2.48
CA ARG A 636 -12.96 -14.09 -1.82
C ARG A 636 -11.58 -14.51 -1.34
N ASN A 637 -11.48 -15.65 -0.64
CA ASN A 637 -10.21 -16.15 -0.13
C ASN A 637 -9.24 -16.50 -1.27
N GLY A 638 -9.75 -17.07 -2.36
CA GLY A 638 -8.94 -17.34 -3.56
C GLY A 638 -8.40 -16.06 -4.19
N LEU A 639 -9.23 -15.03 -4.34
CA LEU A 639 -8.81 -13.73 -4.88
C LEU A 639 -7.75 -13.04 -4.00
N VAL A 640 -7.95 -13.04 -2.68
CA VAL A 640 -6.96 -12.55 -1.68
C VAL A 640 -5.64 -13.31 -1.83
N ALA A 641 -5.69 -14.63 -2.00
CA ALA A 641 -4.49 -15.46 -2.15
C ALA A 641 -3.73 -15.19 -3.45
N THR A 642 -4.44 -14.97 -4.56
CA THR A 642 -3.81 -14.76 -5.88
C THR A 642 -3.18 -13.39 -6.04
N LEU A 643 -3.62 -12.40 -5.25
CA LEU A 643 -3.27 -11.00 -5.48
C LEU A 643 -1.76 -10.71 -5.35
N PRO A 644 -1.04 -11.18 -4.30
CA PRO A 644 0.40 -10.94 -4.16
C PRO A 644 1.24 -11.51 -5.29
N ILE A 645 0.73 -12.53 -6.00
CA ILE A 645 1.41 -13.17 -7.13
C ILE A 645 1.16 -12.38 -8.41
N VAL A 646 -0.10 -12.05 -8.72
CA VAL A 646 -0.46 -11.39 -9.99
C VAL A 646 0.07 -9.96 -10.05
N THR A 647 0.23 -9.29 -8.91
CA THR A 647 0.67 -7.89 -8.83
C THR A 647 2.09 -7.74 -8.27
N VAL A 648 2.93 -8.78 -8.36
CA VAL A 648 4.31 -8.75 -7.82
C VAL A 648 5.17 -7.67 -8.48
N GLU A 649 5.02 -7.45 -9.79
CA GLU A 649 5.73 -6.42 -10.56
C GLU A 649 5.16 -5.00 -10.36
N LEU A 650 3.94 -4.90 -9.82
CA LEU A 650 3.20 -3.65 -9.62
C LEU A 650 2.83 -3.50 -8.14
N PRO A 651 3.81 -3.28 -7.24
CA PRO A 651 3.57 -3.21 -5.80
C PRO A 651 2.57 -2.13 -5.40
N GLU A 652 2.47 -1.06 -6.19
CA GLU A 652 1.51 0.03 -6.02
C GLU A 652 0.03 -0.42 -6.08
N LEU A 653 -0.27 -1.50 -6.81
CA LEU A 653 -1.62 -2.02 -6.97
C LEU A 653 -2.02 -3.04 -5.90
N GLN A 654 -1.07 -3.53 -5.11
CA GLN A 654 -1.28 -4.61 -4.14
C GLN A 654 -2.23 -4.20 -3.01
N VAL A 655 -1.87 -3.16 -2.24
CA VAL A 655 -2.69 -2.63 -1.13
C VAL A 655 -4.10 -2.25 -1.58
N PRO A 656 -4.29 -1.46 -2.65
CA PRO A 656 -5.64 -1.04 -3.02
C PRO A 656 -6.50 -2.12 -3.65
N SER A 657 -5.92 -3.04 -4.43
CA SER A 657 -6.69 -4.16 -4.98
C SER A 657 -7.17 -5.09 -3.86
N MET A 658 -6.32 -5.33 -2.84
CA MET A 658 -6.71 -6.07 -1.64
C MET A 658 -7.83 -5.36 -0.89
N GLY A 659 -7.68 -4.04 -0.71
CA GLY A 659 -8.70 -3.18 -0.11
C GLY A 659 -10.03 -3.27 -0.85
N LEU A 660 -10.02 -3.21 -2.19
CA LEU A 660 -11.22 -3.32 -3.02
C LEU A 660 -11.91 -4.70 -2.86
N ILE A 661 -11.16 -5.80 -2.87
CA ILE A 661 -11.69 -7.15 -2.67
C ILE A 661 -12.38 -7.25 -1.29
N LEU A 662 -11.73 -6.76 -0.24
CA LEU A 662 -12.27 -6.76 1.12
C LEU A 662 -13.49 -5.85 1.27
N LEU A 663 -13.50 -4.69 0.60
CA LEU A 663 -14.64 -3.78 0.58
C LEU A 663 -15.86 -4.38 -0.12
N VAL A 664 -15.68 -4.96 -1.31
CA VAL A 664 -16.76 -5.62 -2.04
C VAL A 664 -17.30 -6.78 -1.22
N SER A 665 -16.42 -7.59 -0.62
CA SER A 665 -16.81 -8.68 0.29
C SER A 665 -17.58 -8.16 1.50
N GLY A 666 -17.11 -7.08 2.13
CA GLY A 666 -17.77 -6.43 3.27
C GLY A 666 -19.15 -5.86 2.91
N ALA A 667 -19.28 -5.25 1.72
CA ALA A 667 -20.56 -4.75 1.21
C ALA A 667 -21.56 -5.88 0.93
N ILE A 668 -21.10 -7.00 0.33
CA ILE A 668 -21.92 -8.20 0.14
C ILE A 668 -22.35 -8.74 1.51
N GLN A 669 -21.42 -8.96 2.45
CA GLN A 669 -21.68 -9.41 3.82
C GLN A 669 -22.72 -8.52 4.54
N ALA A 670 -22.56 -7.19 4.46
CA ALA A 670 -23.46 -6.22 5.06
C ALA A 670 -24.86 -6.20 4.41
N ARG A 671 -24.94 -6.51 3.10
CA ARG A 671 -26.20 -6.58 2.35
C ARG A 671 -26.92 -7.90 2.58
N THR A 672 -26.22 -9.04 2.55
CA THR A 672 -26.84 -10.37 2.59
C THR A 672 -27.04 -10.90 3.99
N TYR A 673 -26.26 -10.42 4.98
CA TYR A 673 -26.29 -10.85 6.38
C TYR A 673 -26.43 -12.39 6.55
N PRO A 674 -25.50 -13.14 5.93
CA PRO A 674 -25.71 -14.54 5.56
C PRO A 674 -25.45 -15.53 6.68
N TRP A 675 -24.69 -15.18 7.73
CA TRP A 675 -24.42 -16.09 8.84
C TRP A 675 -25.71 -16.37 9.61
N ARG A 676 -25.81 -17.58 10.17
CA ARG A 676 -27.01 -18.03 10.88
C ARG A 676 -27.30 -17.21 12.13
N THR A 677 -26.27 -16.81 12.87
CA THR A 677 -26.41 -16.01 14.10
C THR A 677 -26.07 -14.55 13.85
N GLU A 678 -26.76 -13.65 14.55
CA GLU A 678 -26.51 -12.21 14.38
C GLU A 678 -25.11 -11.81 14.86
N THR A 679 -24.62 -12.45 15.92
CA THR A 679 -23.28 -12.25 16.47
C THR A 679 -22.19 -12.59 15.44
N ALA A 680 -22.28 -13.74 14.77
CA ALA A 680 -21.31 -14.11 13.73
C ALA A 680 -21.30 -13.13 12.55
N ASN A 681 -22.46 -12.57 12.17
CA ASN A 681 -22.50 -11.55 11.12
C ASN A 681 -21.82 -10.24 11.55
N HIS A 682 -21.98 -9.82 12.80
CA HIS A 682 -21.32 -8.64 13.34
C HIS A 682 -19.81 -8.84 13.46
N VAL A 683 -19.38 -9.99 13.98
CA VAL A 683 -17.96 -10.35 14.11
C VAL A 683 -17.27 -10.33 12.75
N GLU A 684 -17.87 -10.92 11.71
CA GLU A 684 -17.30 -10.89 10.35
C GLU A 684 -17.10 -9.45 9.84
N LEU A 685 -18.10 -8.58 10.03
CA LEU A 685 -18.01 -7.18 9.60
C LEU A 685 -16.92 -6.42 10.37
N ILE A 686 -16.77 -6.69 11.67
CA ILE A 686 -15.70 -6.12 12.51
C ILE A 686 -14.34 -6.60 12.03
N LEU A 687 -14.18 -7.91 11.78
CA LEU A 687 -12.92 -8.49 11.31
C LEU A 687 -12.53 -7.92 9.93
N ILE A 688 -13.47 -7.81 8.99
CA ILE A 688 -13.21 -7.17 7.68
C ILE A 688 -12.82 -5.69 7.86
N GLY A 689 -13.48 -4.97 8.76
CA GLY A 689 -13.15 -3.57 9.08
C GLY A 689 -11.74 -3.41 9.67
N LEU A 690 -11.33 -4.30 10.58
CA LEU A 690 -9.99 -4.32 11.16
C LEU A 690 -8.91 -4.62 10.11
N LEU A 691 -9.16 -5.58 9.20
CA LEU A 691 -8.26 -5.88 8.09
C LEU A 691 -8.09 -4.68 7.14
N LEU A 692 -9.17 -3.96 6.83
CA LEU A 692 -9.12 -2.75 6.01
C LEU A 692 -8.37 -1.61 6.70
N LEU A 693 -8.56 -1.43 8.01
CA LEU A 693 -7.84 -0.42 8.79
C LEU A 693 -6.34 -0.71 8.84
N MET A 694 -5.97 -1.98 8.97
CA MET A 694 -4.58 -2.42 8.95
C MET A 694 -3.93 -2.21 7.58
N LEU A 695 -4.61 -2.52 6.47
CA LEU A 695 -4.15 -2.20 5.11
C LEU A 695 -3.96 -0.69 4.90
N LEU A 696 -4.88 0.13 5.42
CA LEU A 696 -4.78 1.58 5.37
C LEU A 696 -3.57 2.11 6.16
N ALA A 697 -3.33 1.55 7.35
CA ALA A 697 -2.17 1.91 8.15
C ALA A 697 -0.84 1.47 7.51
N ALA A 698 -0.85 0.40 6.71
CA ALA A 698 0.32 -0.11 6.00
C ALA A 698 0.65 0.65 4.70
N ALA A 699 -0.31 1.41 4.14
CA ALA A 699 -0.13 2.11 2.88
C ALA A 699 1.08 3.08 2.81
N PRO A 700 1.44 3.83 3.86
CA PRO A 700 2.63 4.70 3.85
C PRO A 700 3.96 3.93 3.83
N LEU A 701 3.96 2.62 4.10
CA LEU A 701 5.15 1.76 4.18
C LEU A 701 5.45 1.04 2.84
N LEU A 702 4.68 1.31 1.78
CA LEU A 702 4.96 0.81 0.44
C LEU A 702 6.36 1.27 -0.01
N SER A 703 7.22 0.33 -0.34
CA SER A 703 8.60 0.59 -0.79
C SER A 703 8.57 1.15 -2.22
N HIS A 704 8.41 2.47 -2.36
CA HIS A 704 8.42 3.11 -3.67
C HIS A 704 9.07 4.48 -3.74
N ASP A 705 9.66 4.73 -4.90
CA ASP A 705 10.24 6.00 -5.33
C ASP A 705 9.16 7.08 -5.38
N ARG A 706 9.36 8.14 -4.59
CA ARG A 706 8.33 9.11 -4.20
C ARG A 706 7.81 9.96 -5.37
N ASP A 707 8.48 9.91 -6.53
CA ASP A 707 8.31 10.85 -7.63
C ASP A 707 7.34 10.39 -8.75
N ARG A 708 7.01 9.10 -8.86
CA ARG A 708 6.23 8.58 -10.02
C ARG A 708 4.73 8.39 -9.77
N SER A 709 4.29 8.28 -8.51
CA SER A 709 2.96 7.71 -8.18
C SER A 709 2.13 8.48 -7.14
N SER A 710 2.42 9.75 -6.87
CA SER A 710 1.83 10.50 -5.74
C SER A 710 0.33 10.84 -5.87
N THR A 711 -0.23 10.94 -7.08
CA THR A 711 -1.64 11.36 -7.28
C THR A 711 -2.61 10.19 -7.49
N LEU A 712 -2.24 9.17 -8.28
CA LEU A 712 -3.09 8.01 -8.52
C LEU A 712 -3.20 7.12 -7.27
N LEU A 713 -2.06 6.88 -6.59
CA LEU A 713 -1.99 6.10 -5.36
C LEU A 713 -2.79 6.77 -4.21
N GLY A 714 -2.78 8.11 -4.14
CA GLY A 714 -3.56 8.87 -3.17
C GLY A 714 -5.07 8.62 -3.27
N TRP A 715 -5.66 8.72 -4.46
CA TRP A 715 -7.10 8.45 -4.67
C TRP A 715 -7.46 6.98 -4.45
N ILE A 716 -6.56 6.09 -4.86
CA ILE A 716 -6.72 4.65 -4.76
C ILE A 716 -6.64 4.17 -3.29
N LEU A 717 -5.91 4.87 -2.42
CA LEU A 717 -5.88 4.67 -0.97
C LEU A 717 -7.06 5.30 -0.22
N CYS A 718 -7.72 6.32 -0.78
CA CYS A 718 -8.93 6.91 -0.19
C CYS A 718 -10.18 6.01 -0.32
N LEU A 719 -10.25 5.15 -1.35
CA LEU A 719 -11.38 4.25 -1.58
C LEU A 719 -11.63 3.25 -0.42
N PRO A 720 -10.59 2.58 0.15
CA PRO A 720 -10.70 1.81 1.39
C PRO A 720 -11.25 2.61 2.58
N VAL A 721 -10.81 3.86 2.78
CA VAL A 721 -11.30 4.72 3.89
C VAL A 721 -12.79 5.00 3.75
N ILE A 722 -13.21 5.42 2.56
CA ILE A 722 -14.62 5.69 2.25
C ILE A 722 -15.43 4.41 2.44
N GLY A 723 -14.90 3.28 2.01
CA GLY A 723 -15.57 1.99 2.16
C GLY A 723 -15.69 1.52 3.61
N VAL A 724 -14.69 1.73 4.47
CA VAL A 724 -14.79 1.48 5.93
C VAL A 724 -15.87 2.35 6.55
N LEU A 725 -15.91 3.64 6.20
CA LEU A 725 -16.94 4.57 6.69
C LEU A 725 -18.34 4.16 6.20
N LEU A 726 -18.47 3.70 4.96
CA LEU A 726 -19.77 3.36 4.34
C LEU A 726 -20.30 2.00 4.82
N VAL A 727 -19.43 0.99 4.94
CA VAL A 727 -19.78 -0.31 5.55
C VAL A 727 -20.08 -0.12 7.04
N GLY A 728 -19.26 0.65 7.75
CA GLY A 728 -19.47 1.01 9.16
C GLY A 728 -20.77 1.77 9.39
N SER A 729 -21.08 2.77 8.56
CA SER A 729 -22.32 3.55 8.66
C SER A 729 -23.56 2.70 8.34
N VAL A 730 -23.47 1.78 7.37
CA VAL A 730 -24.58 0.85 7.06
C VAL A 730 -24.78 -0.16 8.18
N ALA A 731 -23.70 -0.69 8.77
CA ALA A 731 -23.78 -1.60 9.92
C ALA A 731 -24.37 -0.91 11.15
N LEU A 732 -23.94 0.33 11.44
CA LEU A 732 -24.43 1.16 12.54
C LEU A 732 -25.89 1.57 12.31
N PHE A 733 -26.23 2.07 11.12
CA PHE A 733 -27.61 2.42 10.75
C PHE A 733 -28.54 1.21 10.88
N ARG A 734 -28.10 0.00 10.49
CA ARG A 734 -28.92 -1.21 10.67
C ARG A 734 -29.01 -1.67 12.13
N ALA A 735 -27.95 -1.51 12.92
CA ALA A 735 -27.99 -1.80 14.36
C ALA A 735 -28.98 -0.86 15.06
N LEU A 736 -28.91 0.44 14.75
CA LEU A 736 -29.81 1.47 15.26
C LEU A 736 -31.24 1.30 14.74
N ALA A 737 -31.43 1.06 13.44
CA ALA A 737 -32.73 0.82 12.84
C ALA A 737 -33.40 -0.46 13.39
N ARG A 738 -32.63 -1.51 13.75
CA ARG A 738 -33.18 -2.67 14.46
C ARG A 738 -33.60 -2.36 15.88
N HIS A 739 -32.86 -1.48 16.57
CA HIS A 739 -33.24 -1.03 17.91
C HIS A 739 -34.53 -0.19 17.88
N VAL A 740 -34.75 0.57 16.80
CA VAL A 740 -35.88 1.50 16.65
C VAL A 740 -37.11 0.86 15.96
N TYR A 741 -36.94 -0.05 15.00
CA TYR A 741 -38.01 -0.58 14.13
C TYR A 741 -38.22 -2.11 14.22
N ARG A 742 -38.36 -2.69 15.42
CA ARG A 742 -38.85 -4.07 15.56
C ARG A 742 -40.32 -4.18 15.13
N ARG A 743 -40.59 -4.29 13.83
CA ARG A 743 -41.91 -4.71 13.33
C ARG A 743 -42.01 -6.23 13.36
N ARG A 744 -42.83 -6.76 14.27
CA ARG A 744 -43.17 -8.19 14.31
C ARG A 744 -44.20 -8.48 13.21
N LEU A 745 -43.92 -9.46 12.35
CA LEU A 745 -44.73 -9.78 11.16
C LEU A 745 -46.13 -10.32 11.52
N TYR A 746 -46.22 -11.07 12.62
CA TYR A 746 -47.43 -11.67 13.16
C TYR A 746 -47.75 -11.07 14.52
N GLY A 747 -49.02 -10.71 14.74
CA GLY A 747 -49.47 -10.34 16.07
C GLY A 747 -49.73 -11.56 16.94
N ILE A 748 -50.30 -12.61 16.36
CA ILE A 748 -50.62 -13.85 17.08
C ILE A 748 -50.02 -15.05 16.37
N PHE A 749 -49.43 -15.95 17.13
CA PHE A 749 -49.04 -17.28 16.69
C PHE A 749 -49.87 -18.32 17.44
N LEU A 750 -50.49 -19.26 16.74
CA LEU A 750 -51.30 -20.31 17.36
C LEU A 750 -50.46 -21.59 17.52
N CYS A 751 -50.09 -21.91 18.75
CA CYS A 751 -49.43 -23.16 19.12
C CYS A 751 -50.48 -24.22 19.47
N HIS A 752 -50.57 -25.30 18.70
CA HIS A 752 -51.62 -26.29 18.89
C HIS A 752 -51.26 -27.72 18.46
N HIS A 753 -52.00 -28.71 18.99
CA HIS A 753 -51.98 -30.07 18.47
C HIS A 753 -52.81 -30.17 17.18
N LYS A 754 -52.26 -30.75 16.11
CA LYS A 754 -52.90 -30.80 14.78
C LYS A 754 -54.28 -31.46 14.81
N GLY A 755 -54.40 -32.60 15.48
CA GLY A 755 -55.67 -33.33 15.59
C GLY A 755 -56.53 -32.92 16.79
N GLY A 756 -56.01 -32.14 17.74
CA GLY A 756 -56.73 -31.82 18.97
C GLY A 756 -57.37 -30.43 18.99
N ALA A 757 -56.84 -29.51 18.19
CA ALA A 757 -57.22 -28.10 18.15
C ALA A 757 -57.05 -27.46 16.75
N GLY A 758 -56.87 -28.26 15.69
CA GLY A 758 -56.55 -27.71 14.37
C GLY A 758 -57.71 -26.91 13.77
N SER A 759 -58.92 -27.45 13.84
CA SER A 759 -60.14 -26.76 13.39
C SER A 759 -60.49 -25.61 14.32
N LEU A 760 -60.28 -25.77 15.64
CA LEU A 760 -60.41 -24.66 16.59
C LEU A 760 -59.47 -23.50 16.25
N CYS A 761 -58.20 -23.76 15.91
CA CYS A 761 -57.25 -22.71 15.55
C CYS A 761 -57.64 -21.98 14.27
N ARG A 762 -58.22 -22.67 13.28
CA ARG A 762 -58.82 -22.03 12.11
C ARG A 762 -60.02 -21.16 12.49
N LEU A 763 -60.90 -21.65 13.37
CA LEU A 763 -62.02 -20.86 13.90
C LEU A 763 -61.53 -19.59 14.61
N LEU A 764 -60.54 -19.71 15.50
CA LEU A 764 -59.91 -18.58 16.18
C LEU A 764 -59.34 -17.57 15.18
N LYS A 765 -58.63 -18.04 14.14
CA LYS A 765 -58.11 -17.17 13.08
C LYS A 765 -59.22 -16.36 12.40
N ILE A 766 -60.34 -16.99 12.04
CA ILE A 766 -61.50 -16.32 11.43
C ILE A 766 -62.14 -15.32 12.40
N LEU A 767 -62.34 -15.69 13.67
CA LEU A 767 -62.92 -14.82 14.70
C LEU A 767 -62.03 -13.60 15.01
N ILE A 768 -60.71 -13.79 15.07
CA ILE A 768 -59.73 -12.72 15.26
C ILE A 768 -59.73 -11.77 14.05
N ALA A 769 -59.79 -12.29 12.83
CA ALA A 769 -59.83 -11.48 11.60
C ALA A 769 -61.10 -10.62 11.50
N ARG A 770 -62.23 -11.10 12.06
CA ARG A 770 -63.46 -10.31 12.15
C ARG A 770 -63.35 -9.14 13.13
N LYS A 771 -62.49 -9.25 14.15
CA LYS A 771 -62.38 -8.27 15.24
C LYS A 771 -61.15 -7.36 15.09
N THR A 772 -60.11 -7.79 14.36
CA THR A 772 -58.84 -7.04 14.21
C THR A 772 -58.19 -7.26 12.83
N GLU A 773 -57.33 -6.33 12.41
CA GLU A 773 -56.47 -6.46 11.22
C GLU A 773 -55.18 -7.26 11.49
N THR A 774 -55.12 -7.95 12.63
CA THR A 774 -53.91 -8.62 13.10
C THR A 774 -53.63 -9.87 12.27
N ARG A 775 -52.39 -10.00 11.78
CA ARG A 775 -51.95 -11.23 11.11
C ARG A 775 -51.75 -12.34 12.14
N VAL A 776 -52.42 -13.47 11.92
CA VAL A 776 -52.34 -14.69 12.72
C VAL A 776 -51.55 -15.75 11.95
N PHE A 777 -50.51 -16.28 12.57
CA PHE A 777 -49.76 -17.42 12.04
C PHE A 777 -50.45 -18.74 12.42
N LEU A 778 -50.63 -19.62 11.42
CA LEU A 778 -51.22 -20.95 11.56
C LEU A 778 -50.50 -21.92 10.61
N ASP A 779 -49.95 -23.00 11.18
CA ASP A 779 -49.03 -23.92 10.47
C ASP A 779 -49.58 -24.47 9.13
N CYS A 780 -50.87 -24.78 9.06
CA CYS A 780 -51.52 -25.30 7.86
C CYS A 780 -51.68 -24.29 6.72
N ASP A 781 -51.56 -22.98 7.00
CA ASP A 781 -51.60 -21.92 5.98
C ASP A 781 -50.22 -21.52 5.47
N GLN A 782 -49.16 -21.83 6.22
CA GLN A 782 -47.78 -21.42 5.94
C GLN A 782 -46.82 -22.62 5.86
N LEU A 783 -47.22 -23.68 5.13
CA LEU A 783 -46.48 -24.94 5.00
C LEU A 783 -45.04 -24.80 4.46
N GLU A 784 -44.74 -23.74 3.72
CA GLU A 784 -43.40 -23.48 3.13
C GLU A 784 -42.36 -23.01 4.16
N ASN A 785 -42.79 -22.48 5.33
CA ASN A 785 -41.90 -21.84 6.31
C ASN A 785 -41.70 -22.66 7.60
N LEU A 786 -42.05 -23.95 7.59
CA LEU A 786 -41.98 -24.80 8.78
C LEU A 786 -40.54 -24.98 9.31
N ASP A 787 -39.53 -24.83 8.46
CA ASP A 787 -38.11 -24.87 8.87
C ASP A 787 -37.72 -23.68 9.78
N PHE A 788 -38.50 -22.60 9.75
CA PHE A 788 -38.29 -21.38 10.53
C PHE A 788 -39.30 -21.21 11.66
N LEU A 789 -40.07 -22.25 11.98
CA LEU A 789 -41.17 -22.18 12.95
C LEU A 789 -40.75 -21.52 14.28
N PHE A 790 -39.63 -21.96 14.85
CA PHE A 790 -39.10 -21.40 16.11
C PHE A 790 -38.53 -19.98 15.93
N ASP A 791 -37.96 -19.67 14.78
CA ASP A 791 -37.45 -18.32 14.49
C ASP A 791 -38.61 -17.32 14.31
N ILE A 792 -39.74 -17.75 13.75
CA ILE A 792 -40.98 -16.96 13.67
C ILE A 792 -41.47 -16.63 15.07
N VAL A 793 -41.57 -17.63 15.97
CA VAL A 793 -41.93 -17.41 17.38
C VAL A 793 -40.97 -16.41 18.03
N ARG A 794 -39.65 -16.60 17.86
CA ARG A 794 -38.61 -15.78 18.49
C ARG A 794 -38.59 -14.33 18.01
N THR A 795 -38.75 -14.10 16.71
CA THR A 795 -38.40 -12.81 16.08
C THR A 795 -39.58 -12.09 15.42
N ALA A 796 -40.57 -12.83 14.93
CA ALA A 796 -41.63 -12.30 14.08
C ALA A 796 -43.02 -12.29 14.76
N THR A 797 -43.15 -12.88 15.96
CA THR A 797 -44.43 -13.01 16.66
C THR A 797 -44.54 -12.09 17.87
N ARG A 798 -45.62 -11.31 17.96
CA ARG A 798 -45.91 -10.47 19.14
C ARG A 798 -46.34 -11.27 20.36
N SER A 799 -47.40 -12.07 20.20
CA SER A 799 -47.91 -12.96 21.23
C SER A 799 -48.12 -14.36 20.68
N ILE A 800 -47.88 -15.38 21.51
CA ILE A 800 -48.19 -16.77 21.21
C ILE A 800 -49.38 -17.19 22.06
N VAL A 801 -50.34 -17.87 21.43
CA VAL A 801 -51.48 -18.47 22.11
C VAL A 801 -51.24 -19.97 22.14
N VAL A 802 -51.13 -20.53 23.33
CA VAL A 802 -50.93 -21.96 23.53
C VAL A 802 -52.29 -22.60 23.77
N VAL A 803 -52.78 -23.35 22.79
CA VAL A 803 -54.10 -23.99 22.85
C VAL A 803 -53.98 -25.30 23.63
N LEU A 804 -54.31 -25.23 24.92
CA LEU A 804 -54.16 -26.30 25.89
C LEU A 804 -55.25 -27.35 25.68
N THR A 805 -54.88 -28.42 24.99
CA THR A 805 -55.62 -29.68 24.84
C THR A 805 -54.83 -30.81 25.51
N SER A 806 -55.46 -31.97 25.73
CA SER A 806 -54.77 -33.12 26.36
C SER A 806 -53.50 -33.58 25.62
N GLU A 807 -53.36 -33.23 24.34
CA GLU A 807 -52.27 -33.69 23.47
C GLU A 807 -51.21 -32.62 23.16
N VAL A 808 -51.43 -31.34 23.49
CA VAL A 808 -50.53 -30.26 23.05
C VAL A 808 -49.11 -30.40 23.60
N LEU A 809 -48.99 -30.74 24.89
CA LEU A 809 -47.69 -30.88 25.56
C LEU A 809 -46.94 -32.15 25.10
N LYS A 810 -47.65 -33.12 24.50
CA LYS A 810 -47.06 -34.37 23.99
C LYS A 810 -46.44 -34.20 22.60
N ARG A 811 -46.70 -33.09 21.90
CA ARG A 811 -46.19 -32.84 20.54
C ARG A 811 -44.86 -32.09 20.60
N VAL A 812 -43.81 -32.72 20.06
CA VAL A 812 -42.43 -32.19 20.05
C VAL A 812 -42.32 -30.77 19.48
N TRP A 813 -43.10 -30.43 18.45
CA TRP A 813 -43.08 -29.10 17.84
C TRP A 813 -43.68 -28.04 18.75
N CYS A 814 -44.81 -28.33 19.42
CA CYS A 814 -45.41 -27.45 20.42
C CYS A 814 -44.46 -27.22 21.60
N ALA A 815 -43.78 -28.27 22.06
CA ALA A 815 -42.76 -28.15 23.10
C ALA A 815 -41.65 -27.15 22.71
N GLY A 816 -41.18 -27.23 21.46
CA GLY A 816 -40.19 -26.31 20.92
C GLY A 816 -40.72 -24.87 20.80
N GLU A 817 -41.97 -24.67 20.39
CA GLU A 817 -42.61 -23.35 20.31
C GLU A 817 -42.75 -22.70 21.69
N ILE A 818 -43.26 -23.45 22.67
CA ILE A 818 -43.45 -23.01 24.06
C ILE A 818 -42.09 -22.66 24.70
N ALA A 819 -41.11 -23.55 24.60
CA ALA A 819 -39.77 -23.32 25.13
C ALA A 819 -39.07 -22.12 24.46
N THR A 820 -39.31 -21.92 23.17
CA THR A 820 -38.79 -20.74 22.45
C THR A 820 -39.43 -19.45 22.94
N ALA A 821 -40.76 -19.44 23.15
CA ALA A 821 -41.47 -18.29 23.67
C ALA A 821 -40.99 -17.92 25.08
N PHE A 822 -40.87 -18.91 25.97
CA PHE A 822 -40.34 -18.77 27.32
C PHE A 822 -38.94 -18.14 27.33
N LYS A 823 -37.99 -18.75 26.60
CA LYS A 823 -36.59 -18.31 26.56
C LYS A 823 -36.41 -16.89 25.99
N ASN A 824 -37.32 -16.43 25.14
CA ASN A 824 -37.20 -15.14 24.44
C ASN A 824 -38.19 -14.08 24.97
N GLY A 825 -38.88 -14.35 26.07
CA GLY A 825 -39.82 -13.40 26.68
C GLY A 825 -40.95 -12.98 25.73
N VAL A 826 -41.42 -13.90 24.88
CA VAL A 826 -42.58 -13.65 24.01
C VAL A 826 -43.84 -13.71 24.88
N THR A 827 -44.75 -12.76 24.70
CA THR A 827 -46.03 -12.74 25.44
C THR A 827 -46.81 -14.02 25.16
N THR A 828 -47.03 -14.84 26.17
CA THR A 828 -47.73 -16.12 26.03
C THR A 828 -49.09 -16.07 26.70
N VAL A 829 -50.13 -16.51 25.99
CA VAL A 829 -51.50 -16.58 26.47
C VAL A 829 -51.96 -18.05 26.44
N PRO A 830 -52.12 -18.71 27.60
CA PRO A 830 -52.67 -20.06 27.64
C PRO A 830 -54.18 -20.03 27.39
N LEU A 831 -54.65 -20.85 26.45
CA LEU A 831 -56.07 -21.01 26.11
C LEU A 831 -56.52 -22.43 26.44
N GLN A 832 -57.20 -22.60 27.57
CA GLN A 832 -57.63 -23.89 28.10
C GLN A 832 -58.91 -24.40 27.45
N CYS A 833 -58.81 -25.52 26.74
CA CYS A 833 -59.94 -26.20 26.11
C CYS A 833 -60.61 -27.21 27.07
N ASP A 834 -61.84 -27.61 26.75
CA ASP A 834 -62.55 -28.65 27.49
C ASP A 834 -61.75 -29.97 27.52
N GLY A 835 -61.69 -30.59 28.70
CA GLY A 835 -60.98 -31.86 28.91
C GLY A 835 -59.47 -31.73 29.14
N TYR A 836 -58.90 -30.52 29.13
CA TYR A 836 -57.50 -30.34 29.51
C TYR A 836 -57.30 -30.50 31.02
N ILE A 837 -56.43 -31.45 31.39
CA ILE A 837 -55.98 -31.69 32.76
C ILE A 837 -54.48 -31.37 32.79
N PRO A 838 -54.01 -30.42 33.63
CA PRO A 838 -52.60 -30.13 33.76
C PRO A 838 -51.81 -31.37 34.23
N PRO A 839 -50.74 -31.81 33.54
CA PRO A 839 -49.89 -32.88 34.03
C PRO A 839 -49.21 -32.52 35.36
N THR A 840 -49.07 -33.53 36.23
CA THR A 840 -48.24 -33.46 37.44
C THR A 840 -46.76 -33.31 37.09
N GLU A 841 -45.91 -33.02 38.08
CA GLU A 841 -44.46 -32.87 37.89
C GLU A 841 -43.82 -34.13 37.28
N GLU A 842 -44.11 -35.31 37.84
CA GLU A 842 -43.70 -36.61 37.27
C GLU A 842 -44.26 -36.82 35.85
N GLY A 843 -45.50 -36.37 35.61
CA GLY A 843 -46.13 -36.42 34.29
C GLY A 843 -45.40 -35.59 33.24
N ARG A 844 -44.82 -34.44 33.62
CA ARG A 844 -44.03 -33.59 32.71
C ARG A 844 -42.73 -34.27 32.28
N GLU A 845 -42.06 -34.97 33.18
CA GLU A 845 -40.87 -35.76 32.84
C GLU A 845 -41.20 -36.95 31.94
N LEU A 846 -42.31 -37.65 32.22
CA LEU A 846 -42.76 -38.77 31.41
C LEU A 846 -43.10 -38.35 29.97
N ILE A 847 -43.62 -37.13 29.76
CA ILE A 847 -43.88 -36.59 28.42
C ILE A 847 -42.61 -36.54 27.56
N LEU A 848 -41.46 -36.18 28.14
CA LEU A 848 -40.19 -36.17 27.42
C LEU A 848 -39.77 -37.58 26.96
N SER A 849 -40.24 -38.64 27.62
CA SER A 849 -39.95 -40.03 27.24
C SER A 849 -40.72 -40.48 25.99
N LEU A 850 -41.78 -39.76 25.59
CA LEU A 850 -42.57 -40.06 24.39
C LEU A 850 -41.83 -39.77 23.09
N TRP A 851 -40.72 -39.01 23.14
CA TRP A 851 -39.99 -38.56 21.95
C TRP A 851 -38.72 -39.37 21.71
N THR A 852 -38.48 -39.68 20.44
CA THR A 852 -37.25 -40.36 20.01
C THR A 852 -36.02 -39.48 20.23
N LYS A 853 -34.85 -40.10 20.41
CA LYS A 853 -33.56 -39.36 20.50
C LYS A 853 -33.32 -38.43 19.32
N GLN A 854 -33.76 -38.81 18.12
CA GLN A 854 -33.63 -38.00 16.91
C GLN A 854 -34.50 -36.72 16.96
N GLN A 855 -35.72 -36.82 17.48
CA GLN A 855 -36.61 -35.67 17.68
C GLN A 855 -36.06 -34.68 18.70
N LYS A 856 -35.54 -35.19 19.83
CA LYS A 856 -34.85 -34.36 20.83
C LYS A 856 -33.61 -33.68 20.25
N GLN A 857 -32.82 -34.41 19.44
CA GLN A 857 -31.64 -33.85 18.79
C GLN A 857 -31.98 -32.74 17.78
N MET A 858 -33.14 -32.82 17.14
CA MET A 858 -33.63 -31.75 16.27
C MET A 858 -33.95 -30.48 17.07
N LEU A 859 -34.63 -30.58 18.22
CA LEU A 859 -34.86 -29.42 19.11
C LEU A 859 -33.55 -28.86 19.67
N ALA A 860 -32.60 -29.72 20.06
CA ALA A 860 -31.29 -29.31 20.55
C ALA A 860 -30.52 -28.48 19.49
N SER A 861 -30.71 -28.76 18.20
CA SER A 861 -30.11 -27.96 17.12
C SER A 861 -30.62 -26.51 17.05
N TYR A 862 -31.75 -26.21 17.69
CA TYR A 862 -32.31 -24.87 17.87
C TYR A 862 -32.00 -24.27 19.26
N GLY A 863 -31.18 -24.94 20.07
CA GLY A 863 -30.82 -24.50 21.42
C GLY A 863 -31.91 -24.70 22.46
N ILE A 864 -32.80 -25.66 22.23
CA ILE A 864 -33.90 -26.07 23.12
C ILE A 864 -33.51 -27.42 23.73
N THR A 865 -33.20 -27.41 25.03
CA THR A 865 -32.82 -28.61 25.80
C THR A 865 -34.04 -29.18 26.54
N ASP A 866 -33.94 -30.43 26.98
CA ASP A 866 -34.98 -31.08 27.80
C ASP A 866 -35.26 -30.26 29.08
N GLU A 867 -34.22 -29.71 29.73
CA GLU A 867 -34.33 -28.79 30.87
C GLU A 867 -35.11 -27.51 30.53
N ALA A 868 -34.85 -26.91 29.36
CA ALA A 868 -35.56 -25.70 28.93
C ALA A 868 -37.05 -25.97 28.66
N ILE A 869 -37.39 -27.19 28.21
CA ILE A 869 -38.78 -27.60 27.98
C ILE A 869 -39.50 -27.79 29.32
N LEU A 870 -38.87 -28.47 30.29
CA LEU A 870 -39.46 -28.66 31.63
C LEU A 870 -39.69 -27.32 32.33
N ALA A 871 -38.70 -26.42 32.28
CA ALA A 871 -38.84 -25.07 32.82
C ALA A 871 -39.98 -24.30 32.14
N ALA A 872 -40.10 -24.40 30.82
CA ALA A 872 -41.17 -23.75 30.07
C ALA A 872 -42.56 -24.33 30.38
N TYR A 873 -42.68 -25.64 30.64
CA TYR A 873 -43.93 -26.28 31.03
C TYR A 873 -44.36 -25.91 32.45
N HIS A 874 -43.41 -25.85 33.38
CA HIS A 874 -43.65 -25.34 34.73
C HIS A 874 -44.14 -23.89 34.69
N TRP A 875 -43.41 -23.02 33.98
CA TRP A 875 -43.79 -21.62 33.76
C TRP A 875 -45.20 -21.46 33.16
N LEU A 876 -45.53 -22.24 32.13
CA LEU A 876 -46.82 -22.19 31.47
C LEU A 876 -48.01 -22.56 32.38
N GLN A 877 -47.77 -23.39 33.40
CA GLN A 877 -48.82 -23.89 34.30
C GLN A 877 -48.92 -23.10 35.60
N GLU A 878 -47.79 -22.76 36.21
CA GLU A 878 -47.74 -22.16 37.55
C GLU A 878 -47.70 -20.63 37.50
N GLU A 879 -47.15 -20.03 36.43
CA GLU A 879 -46.96 -18.57 36.36
C GLU A 879 -47.96 -17.86 35.44
N LEU A 880 -48.66 -18.59 34.56
CA LEU A 880 -49.61 -18.01 33.61
C LEU A 880 -51.05 -18.46 33.89
N GLU A 881 -51.95 -17.50 34.02
CA GLU A 881 -53.39 -17.78 34.20
C GLU A 881 -54.07 -18.06 32.85
N PRO A 882 -54.76 -19.23 32.70
CA PRO A 882 -55.38 -19.63 31.44
C PRO A 882 -56.74 -18.97 31.18
N ILE A 883 -57.01 -18.63 29.92
CA ILE A 883 -58.35 -18.24 29.43
C ILE A 883 -59.13 -19.52 29.10
N LYS A 884 -60.37 -19.64 29.56
CA LYS A 884 -61.23 -20.79 29.24
C LYS A 884 -61.84 -20.66 27.85
N MET A 885 -61.74 -21.71 27.04
CA MET A 885 -62.33 -21.81 25.70
C MET A 885 -63.37 -22.95 25.66
N PRO A 886 -64.65 -22.66 25.94
CA PRO A 886 -65.70 -23.68 25.98
C PRO A 886 -66.13 -24.09 24.57
N ARG A 887 -65.59 -25.19 24.03
CA ARG A 887 -65.87 -25.68 22.67
C ARG A 887 -67.28 -26.24 22.51
N PHE A 888 -67.83 -26.83 23.57
CA PHE A 888 -69.22 -27.30 23.64
C PHE A 888 -70.22 -26.22 24.09
N GLY A 889 -69.71 -25.05 24.49
CA GLY A 889 -70.52 -23.95 24.99
C GLY A 889 -71.18 -23.12 23.90
N PRO A 890 -72.00 -22.12 24.28
CA PRO A 890 -72.55 -21.13 23.37
C PRO A 890 -71.48 -20.37 22.58
N VAL A 891 -71.83 -19.92 21.38
CA VAL A 891 -70.96 -19.07 20.53
C VAL A 891 -70.50 -17.81 21.26
N ALA A 892 -71.35 -17.21 22.09
CA ALA A 892 -71.07 -15.97 22.83
C ALA A 892 -69.86 -16.10 23.77
N ASP A 893 -69.80 -17.18 24.54
CA ASP A 893 -68.73 -17.43 25.53
C ASP A 893 -67.37 -17.60 24.82
N ARG A 894 -67.37 -18.20 23.62
CA ARG A 894 -66.16 -18.33 22.79
C ARG A 894 -65.72 -16.99 22.20
N GLU A 895 -66.66 -16.14 21.80
CA GLU A 895 -66.31 -14.78 21.35
C GLU A 895 -65.74 -13.91 22.48
N GLU A 896 -66.22 -14.10 23.71
CA GLU A 896 -65.68 -13.44 24.90
C GLU A 896 -64.25 -13.90 25.20
N ALA A 897 -63.97 -15.21 25.11
CA ALA A 897 -62.63 -15.75 25.23
C ALA A 897 -61.65 -15.16 24.18
N VAL A 898 -62.12 -14.93 22.95
CA VAL A 898 -61.32 -14.25 21.90
C VAL A 898 -61.03 -12.80 22.26
N TRP A 899 -61.99 -12.08 22.84
CA TRP A 899 -61.77 -10.70 23.30
C TRP A 899 -60.73 -10.61 24.41
N GLU A 900 -60.83 -11.50 25.40
CA GLU A 900 -59.86 -11.58 26.49
C GLU A 900 -58.45 -11.92 25.96
N LEU A 901 -58.36 -12.86 25.01
CA LEU A 901 -57.12 -13.25 24.34
C LEU A 901 -56.46 -12.05 23.64
N LEU A 902 -57.23 -11.23 22.93
CA LEU A 902 -56.71 -10.03 22.26
C LEU A 902 -56.20 -8.97 23.24
N GLY A 903 -56.83 -8.88 24.42
CA GLY A 903 -56.38 -8.03 25.53
C GLY A 903 -55.06 -8.52 26.14
N ARG A 904 -55.01 -9.77 26.62
CA ARG A 904 -53.82 -10.38 27.24
C ARG A 904 -52.64 -10.50 26.25
N GLY A 905 -52.92 -10.71 24.96
CA GLY A 905 -51.92 -10.75 23.90
C GLY A 905 -51.34 -9.37 23.52
N GLY A 906 -51.82 -8.29 24.15
CA GLY A 906 -51.35 -6.92 23.90
C GLY A 906 -51.68 -6.42 22.49
N ILE A 907 -52.68 -7.00 21.81
CA ILE A 907 -53.06 -6.61 20.46
C ILE A 907 -53.91 -5.35 20.47
N LEU A 908 -54.75 -5.17 21.50
CA LEU A 908 -55.59 -3.98 21.69
C LEU A 908 -54.85 -2.90 22.49
N THR A 909 -54.98 -1.64 22.09
CA THR A 909 -54.49 -0.48 22.88
C THR A 909 -55.42 -0.23 24.07
N ALA A 910 -54.88 0.28 25.18
CA ALA A 910 -55.62 0.51 26.44
C ALA A 910 -56.96 1.26 26.24
N GLY A 911 -57.01 2.23 25.31
CA GLY A 911 -58.24 2.98 24.99
C GLY A 911 -59.33 2.18 24.25
N LYS A 912 -58.97 1.15 23.47
CA LYS A 912 -59.95 0.23 22.85
C LYS A 912 -60.47 -0.81 23.85
N LEU A 913 -59.61 -1.27 24.78
CA LEU A 913 -59.98 -2.17 25.87
C LEU A 913 -60.98 -1.52 26.85
N LEU A 914 -60.75 -0.25 27.21
CA LEU A 914 -61.65 0.53 28.07
C LEU A 914 -63.00 0.85 27.39
N ARG A 915 -63.00 1.15 26.09
CA ARG A 915 -64.26 1.32 25.33
C ARG A 915 -65.05 0.02 25.20
N SER A 916 -64.41 -1.14 25.12
CA SER A 916 -65.10 -2.44 25.02
C SER A 916 -65.60 -2.98 26.36
N LEU A 917 -64.90 -2.72 27.48
CA LEU A 917 -65.39 -3.07 28.82
C LEU A 917 -66.60 -2.22 29.24
N SER A 918 -66.67 -0.96 28.78
CA SER A 918 -67.83 -0.09 29.02
C SER A 918 -69.01 -0.39 28.08
N LEU A 919 -68.77 -1.07 26.96
CA LEU A 919 -69.79 -1.63 26.09
C LEU A 919 -69.91 -3.13 26.40
N LYS A 920 -70.59 -3.48 27.50
CA LYS A 920 -71.42 -4.71 27.42
C LYS A 920 -72.12 -4.61 26.08
N PRO A 921 -72.09 -5.64 25.21
CA PRO A 921 -72.81 -5.57 23.97
C PRO A 921 -74.24 -5.23 24.34
N SER A 922 -74.63 -3.98 24.10
CA SER A 922 -76.01 -3.63 23.92
C SER A 922 -76.40 -4.61 22.85
N THR A 923 -77.18 -5.61 23.24
CA THR A 923 -77.85 -6.48 22.31
C THR A 923 -78.35 -5.56 21.22
N SER A 924 -77.74 -5.61 20.03
CA SER A 924 -78.43 -5.23 18.81
C SER A 924 -79.50 -6.30 18.62
N ARG A 925 -80.47 -6.24 19.51
CA ARG A 925 -81.68 -7.05 19.59
C ARG A 925 -82.64 -6.67 18.45
N SER A 926 -82.14 -6.03 17.40
CA SER A 926 -82.93 -5.43 16.34
C SER A 926 -82.65 -5.96 14.92
N SER A 927 -81.82 -7.00 14.73
CA SER A 927 -81.80 -7.69 13.42
C SER A 927 -81.55 -9.21 13.38
N LEU A 928 -81.02 -9.84 14.43
CA LEU A 928 -80.77 -11.31 14.43
C LEU A 928 -81.84 -12.16 15.12
N SER A 929 -82.81 -11.58 15.83
CA SER A 929 -83.85 -12.38 16.51
C SER A 929 -84.87 -13.01 15.56
N THR A 930 -84.88 -12.60 14.29
CA THR A 930 -85.75 -13.11 13.22
C THR A 930 -85.03 -13.99 12.20
N ALA A 931 -83.70 -14.18 12.31
CA ALA A 931 -82.92 -14.93 11.33
C ALA A 931 -83.29 -16.42 11.36
N ARG A 932 -83.66 -16.99 10.20
CA ARG A 932 -84.08 -18.39 10.03
C ARG A 932 -83.01 -19.17 9.28
N ALA A 933 -82.44 -20.19 9.93
CA ALA A 933 -81.39 -20.99 9.32
C ALA A 933 -81.93 -21.83 8.15
N ARG A 934 -81.31 -21.66 6.98
CA ARG A 934 -81.68 -22.33 5.72
C ARG A 934 -80.92 -23.61 5.45
N ILE A 935 -79.73 -23.69 6.01
CA ILE A 935 -78.81 -24.81 5.87
C ILE A 935 -78.44 -25.26 7.28
N LEU A 936 -78.77 -26.51 7.59
CA LEU A 936 -78.40 -27.13 8.85
C LEU A 936 -77.11 -27.91 8.64
N ILE A 937 -76.15 -27.70 9.52
CA ILE A 937 -74.87 -28.40 9.51
C ILE A 937 -74.80 -29.25 10.76
N MET A 938 -74.44 -30.52 10.62
CA MET A 938 -74.25 -31.40 11.77
C MET A 938 -73.11 -32.38 11.57
N SER A 939 -72.61 -32.89 12.68
CA SER A 939 -71.58 -33.93 12.75
C SER A 939 -71.67 -34.59 14.14
N SER A 940 -70.64 -35.32 14.56
CA SER A 940 -70.53 -35.79 15.94
C SER A 940 -70.64 -34.59 16.90
N VAL A 941 -71.47 -34.75 17.94
CA VAL A 941 -71.69 -33.72 18.98
C VAL A 941 -70.90 -34.01 20.24
N SER A 942 -70.32 -35.21 20.36
CA SER A 942 -69.41 -35.58 21.44
C SER A 942 -67.96 -35.16 21.17
N ASP A 943 -67.60 -34.84 19.93
CA ASP A 943 -66.26 -34.40 19.55
C ASP A 943 -66.19 -32.88 19.30
N ALA A 944 -65.39 -32.20 20.10
CA ALA A 944 -65.19 -30.75 20.03
C ALA A 944 -64.48 -30.28 18.75
N GLU A 945 -63.60 -31.09 18.14
CA GLU A 945 -62.96 -30.74 16.87
C GLU A 945 -63.93 -30.90 15.71
N CYS A 946 -64.82 -31.89 15.75
CA CYS A 946 -65.92 -32.02 14.80
C CYS A 946 -66.83 -30.77 14.83
N LEU A 947 -67.22 -30.32 16.03
CA LEU A 947 -68.00 -29.08 16.21
C LEU A 947 -67.27 -27.84 15.69
N SER A 948 -65.98 -27.69 16.01
CA SER A 948 -65.16 -26.59 15.51
C SER A 948 -65.06 -26.61 13.97
N SER A 949 -64.97 -27.80 13.37
CA SER A 949 -64.95 -27.98 11.91
C SER A 949 -66.27 -27.58 11.26
N CYS A 950 -67.40 -27.99 11.86
CA CYS A 950 -68.74 -27.59 11.44
C CYS A 950 -68.90 -26.07 11.47
N GLU A 951 -68.34 -25.39 12.47
CA GLU A 951 -68.42 -23.94 12.59
C GLU A 951 -67.52 -23.22 11.59
N VAL A 952 -66.28 -23.68 11.38
CA VAL A 952 -65.44 -23.16 10.29
C VAL A 952 -66.17 -23.28 8.96
N PHE A 953 -66.74 -24.46 8.68
CA PHE A 953 -67.53 -24.69 7.47
C PHE A 953 -68.76 -23.78 7.41
N GLN A 954 -69.50 -23.62 8.52
CA GLN A 954 -70.63 -22.69 8.62
C GLN A 954 -70.21 -21.27 8.23
N LEU A 955 -69.16 -20.72 8.86
CA LEU A 955 -68.74 -19.34 8.62
C LEU A 955 -68.26 -19.13 7.18
N MET A 956 -67.55 -20.10 6.60
CA MET A 956 -67.10 -20.04 5.20
C MET A 956 -68.25 -20.16 4.22
N LEU A 957 -69.19 -21.08 4.46
CA LEU A 957 -70.36 -21.28 3.61
C LEU A 957 -71.31 -20.08 3.66
N GLN A 958 -71.55 -19.52 4.85
CA GLN A 958 -72.31 -18.28 5.03
C GLN A 958 -71.66 -17.11 4.29
N ALA A 959 -70.32 -16.99 4.32
CA ALA A 959 -69.61 -15.96 3.58
C ALA A 959 -69.74 -16.14 2.06
N GLN A 960 -69.76 -17.39 1.58
CA GLN A 960 -69.87 -17.73 0.16
C GLN A 960 -71.28 -17.53 -0.40
N LEU A 961 -72.31 -18.01 0.32
CA LEU A 961 -73.70 -18.00 -0.14
C LEU A 961 -74.50 -16.78 0.31
N ARG A 962 -74.03 -16.04 1.34
CA ARG A 962 -74.79 -14.98 2.03
C ARG A 962 -76.16 -15.45 2.55
N VAL A 963 -76.22 -16.71 2.96
CA VAL A 963 -77.42 -17.39 3.47
C VAL A 963 -77.19 -17.80 4.93
N GLU A 964 -78.21 -17.73 5.77
CA GLU A 964 -78.08 -18.11 7.17
C GLU A 964 -77.93 -19.63 7.32
N CYS A 965 -76.81 -20.06 7.90
CA CYS A 965 -76.49 -21.45 8.17
C CYS A 965 -76.31 -21.64 9.68
N THR A 966 -76.66 -22.81 10.22
CA THR A 966 -76.47 -23.06 11.65
C THR A 966 -75.95 -24.47 11.91
N VAL A 967 -74.98 -24.59 12.80
CA VAL A 967 -74.55 -25.88 13.36
C VAL A 967 -75.56 -26.32 14.42
N VAL A 968 -76.11 -27.52 14.23
CA VAL A 968 -77.11 -28.10 15.14
C VAL A 968 -76.42 -29.08 16.08
N GLN A 969 -76.49 -28.79 17.37
CA GLN A 969 -75.82 -29.54 18.44
C GLN A 969 -76.79 -30.33 19.33
N ASN A 970 -78.08 -29.99 19.31
CA ASN A 970 -79.09 -30.67 20.13
C ASN A 970 -80.48 -30.68 19.49
N ARG A 971 -81.35 -31.56 20.01
CA ARG A 971 -82.71 -31.78 19.50
C ARG A 971 -83.55 -30.49 19.43
N ARG A 972 -83.40 -29.59 20.42
CA ARG A 972 -84.14 -28.31 20.46
C ARG A 972 -83.76 -27.40 19.29
N GLN A 973 -82.48 -27.31 18.96
CA GLN A 973 -82.00 -26.55 17.81
C GLN A 973 -82.48 -27.17 16.49
N MET A 974 -82.46 -28.51 16.37
CA MET A 974 -82.96 -29.20 15.17
C MET A 974 -84.44 -28.88 14.93
N LEU A 975 -85.29 -29.05 15.95
CA LEU A 975 -86.72 -28.76 15.85
C LEU A 975 -87.02 -27.29 15.57
N LYS A 976 -86.22 -26.37 16.13
CA LYS A 976 -86.36 -24.93 15.90
C LYS A 976 -86.13 -24.56 14.43
N TRP A 977 -85.11 -25.13 13.79
CA TRP A 977 -84.64 -24.67 12.48
C TRP A 977 -85.11 -25.52 11.30
N LYS A 978 -85.41 -26.80 11.52
CA LYS A 978 -85.89 -27.74 10.49
C LYS A 978 -87.04 -27.21 9.63
N PRO A 979 -88.08 -26.52 10.16
CA PRO A 979 -89.18 -26.02 9.33
C PRO A 979 -88.75 -25.03 8.24
N PHE A 980 -87.62 -24.34 8.44
CA PHE A 980 -87.13 -23.28 7.55
C PHE A 980 -85.96 -23.71 6.66
N ALA A 981 -85.38 -24.88 6.94
CA ALA A 981 -84.21 -25.39 6.26
C ALA A 981 -84.55 -26.18 5.00
N TYR A 982 -83.61 -26.18 4.05
CA TYR A 982 -83.69 -26.91 2.78
C TYR A 982 -82.58 -27.95 2.64
N TYR A 983 -81.41 -27.65 3.19
CA TYR A 983 -80.24 -28.52 3.10
C TYR A 983 -79.84 -29.00 4.49
N LEU A 984 -79.49 -30.28 4.57
CA LEU A 984 -78.79 -30.88 5.70
C LEU A 984 -77.39 -31.28 5.26
N VAL A 985 -76.37 -30.59 5.77
CA VAL A 985 -74.97 -30.91 5.52
C VAL A 985 -74.43 -31.74 6.68
N VAL A 986 -73.92 -32.93 6.38
CA VAL A 986 -73.35 -33.84 7.38
C VAL A 986 -71.85 -34.01 7.13
N LEU A 987 -71.02 -33.57 8.08
CA LEU A 987 -69.58 -33.77 8.04
C LEU A 987 -69.24 -35.13 8.67
N LEU A 988 -68.76 -36.05 7.83
CA LEU A 988 -68.37 -37.42 8.19
C LEU A 988 -66.93 -37.45 8.69
N PHE A 989 -66.80 -37.71 10.00
CA PHE A 989 -65.54 -37.99 10.69
C PHE A 989 -65.49 -39.45 11.13
N ARG A 990 -64.29 -39.97 11.42
CA ARG A 990 -64.12 -41.31 11.94
C ARG A 990 -64.95 -41.50 13.23
N GLY A 991 -65.72 -42.60 13.29
CA GLY A 991 -66.52 -42.95 14.47
C GLY A 991 -67.88 -42.25 14.58
N ILE A 992 -68.28 -41.41 13.62
CA ILE A 992 -69.55 -40.66 13.67
C ILE A 992 -70.79 -41.55 13.84
N PHE A 993 -70.83 -42.73 13.22
CA PHE A 993 -71.97 -43.66 13.32
C PHE A 993 -72.09 -44.34 14.68
N SER A 994 -71.04 -44.29 15.50
CA SER A 994 -71.03 -44.78 16.88
C SER A 994 -71.45 -43.72 17.89
N ASP A 995 -71.60 -42.45 17.47
CA ASP A 995 -72.04 -41.35 18.35
C ASP A 995 -73.57 -41.39 18.54
N SER A 996 -74.00 -41.73 19.75
CA SER A 996 -75.41 -41.75 20.14
C SER A 996 -76.10 -40.37 20.08
N GLY A 997 -75.36 -39.29 20.30
CA GLY A 997 -75.86 -37.92 20.19
C GLY A 997 -76.14 -37.55 18.74
N PHE A 998 -75.23 -37.92 17.83
CA PHE A 998 -75.42 -37.78 16.39
C PHE A 998 -76.62 -38.60 15.90
N ALA A 999 -76.73 -39.87 16.31
CA ALA A 999 -77.84 -40.75 15.92
C ALA A 999 -79.22 -40.15 16.29
N ARG A 1000 -79.37 -39.64 17.51
CA ARG A 1000 -80.61 -38.99 17.98
C ARG A 1000 -80.94 -37.71 17.21
N LEU A 1001 -79.93 -36.91 16.88
CA LEU A 1001 -80.10 -35.71 16.08
C LEU A 1001 -80.50 -36.03 14.65
N LEU A 1002 -79.90 -37.06 14.06
CA LEU A 1002 -80.20 -37.52 12.72
C LEU A 1002 -81.64 -38.03 12.65
N LEU A 1003 -82.07 -38.87 13.60
CA LEU A 1003 -83.47 -39.31 13.71
C LEU A 1003 -84.44 -38.12 13.75
N THR A 1004 -84.13 -37.09 14.55
CA THR A 1004 -84.95 -35.86 14.62
C THR A 1004 -84.98 -35.11 13.27
N ALA A 1005 -83.87 -35.10 12.52
CA ALA A 1005 -83.79 -34.49 11.20
C ALA A 1005 -84.70 -35.20 10.18
N PHE A 1006 -84.92 -36.51 10.31
CA PHE A 1006 -85.77 -37.30 9.40
C PHE A 1006 -87.20 -37.53 9.92
N SER A 1007 -87.50 -37.28 11.20
CA SER A 1007 -88.84 -37.48 11.79
C SER A 1007 -89.82 -36.32 11.49
N PRO A 1008 -91.08 -36.55 11.09
CA PRO A 1008 -92.09 -35.48 10.98
C PRO A 1008 -92.41 -34.84 12.35
N PRO A 1009 -92.94 -33.59 12.43
CA PRO A 1009 -93.33 -32.67 11.35
C PRO A 1009 -92.16 -31.81 10.82
N GLY A 1010 -92.30 -31.31 9.59
CA GLY A 1010 -91.33 -30.39 8.95
C GLY A 1010 -91.02 -30.72 7.50
N ARG A 1011 -90.24 -29.85 6.85
CA ARG A 1011 -89.83 -30.01 5.44
C ARG A 1011 -88.83 -31.16 5.27
N SER A 1012 -88.88 -31.85 4.13
CA SER A 1012 -87.85 -32.81 3.72
C SER A 1012 -86.57 -32.07 3.36
N LEU A 1013 -85.45 -32.46 3.97
CA LEU A 1013 -84.13 -31.82 3.78
C LEU A 1013 -83.33 -32.56 2.69
N GLU A 1014 -82.74 -31.81 1.77
CA GLU A 1014 -81.77 -32.33 0.81
C GLU A 1014 -80.42 -32.55 1.51
N VAL A 1015 -79.94 -33.80 1.49
CA VAL A 1015 -78.77 -34.21 2.26
C VAL A 1015 -77.50 -34.07 1.43
N LEU A 1016 -76.52 -33.33 1.94
CA LEU A 1016 -75.15 -33.32 1.43
C LEU A 1016 -74.21 -33.95 2.45
N THR A 1017 -73.47 -34.96 2.02
CA THR A 1017 -72.45 -35.60 2.86
C THR A 1017 -71.06 -35.09 2.48
N LEU A 1018 -70.27 -34.72 3.50
CA LEU A 1018 -68.91 -34.25 3.34
C LEU A 1018 -67.95 -35.20 4.05
N ILE A 1019 -66.96 -35.76 3.35
CA ILE A 1019 -65.87 -36.50 3.98
C ILE A 1019 -64.92 -35.46 4.58
N ALA A 1020 -64.92 -35.37 5.90
CA ALA A 1020 -64.12 -34.39 6.65
C ALA A 1020 -62.83 -34.98 7.26
N ASP A 1021 -62.71 -36.32 7.27
CA ASP A 1021 -61.53 -37.04 7.74
C ASP A 1021 -61.04 -38.01 6.67
N VAL A 1022 -59.73 -38.01 6.42
CA VAL A 1022 -59.08 -38.91 5.46
C VAL A 1022 -59.10 -40.37 5.94
N GLN A 1023 -59.20 -40.58 7.25
CA GLN A 1023 -59.33 -41.90 7.88
C GLN A 1023 -60.77 -42.38 8.00
N PHE A 1024 -61.74 -41.66 7.41
CA PHE A 1024 -63.12 -42.09 7.39
C PHE A 1024 -63.29 -43.26 6.42
N GLU A 1025 -63.71 -44.40 6.94
CA GLU A 1025 -64.08 -45.57 6.16
C GLU A 1025 -65.61 -45.67 6.11
N PHE A 1026 -66.16 -45.85 4.91
CA PHE A 1026 -67.58 -46.11 4.75
C PHE A 1026 -67.91 -47.46 5.40
N PRO A 1027 -68.94 -47.55 6.24
CA PRO A 1027 -69.33 -48.83 6.82
C PRO A 1027 -69.77 -49.78 5.70
N SER A 1028 -69.28 -51.02 5.72
CA SER A 1028 -69.81 -52.11 4.90
C SER A 1028 -71.16 -52.54 5.49
N PHE A 1029 -72.22 -51.81 5.20
CA PHE A 1029 -73.56 -52.28 5.49
C PHE A 1029 -73.86 -53.46 4.56
N ASP A 1030 -74.02 -54.66 5.11
CA ASP A 1030 -74.64 -55.78 4.37
C ASP A 1030 -76.11 -55.43 4.15
N LEU A 1031 -76.42 -54.92 2.96
CA LEU A 1031 -77.66 -54.23 2.63
C LEU A 1031 -78.89 -55.14 2.47
N ASP A 1032 -78.76 -56.45 2.68
CA ASP A 1032 -79.82 -57.46 2.48
C ASP A 1032 -80.19 -58.27 3.73
N HIS A 1033 -79.55 -58.02 4.89
CA HIS A 1033 -79.94 -58.68 6.14
C HIS A 1033 -80.71 -57.74 7.06
N ASN A 1034 -82.01 -58.05 7.25
CA ASN A 1034 -82.78 -57.54 8.37
C ASN A 1034 -81.97 -57.80 9.66
N PRO A 1035 -81.72 -56.79 10.51
CA PRO A 1035 -81.05 -57.03 11.77
C PRO A 1035 -81.86 -58.07 12.56
N THR A 1036 -81.19 -59.13 13.02
CA THR A 1036 -81.79 -60.12 13.92
C THR A 1036 -82.31 -59.38 15.15
N MET A 1037 -83.64 -59.30 15.25
CA MET A 1037 -84.35 -58.59 16.29
C MET A 1037 -84.09 -59.27 17.63
N ASN A 1038 -83.68 -58.50 18.64
CA ASN A 1038 -83.69 -58.96 20.01
C ASN A 1038 -85.16 -59.00 20.47
N PRO A 1039 -85.73 -60.15 20.86
CA PRO A 1039 -87.16 -60.28 21.17
C PRO A 1039 -87.63 -59.50 22.41
N ASP A 1040 -86.71 -58.90 23.17
CA ASP A 1040 -86.99 -58.16 24.41
C ASP A 1040 -87.03 -56.62 24.23
N MET A 1041 -86.97 -56.08 23.01
CA MET A 1041 -87.05 -54.62 22.79
C MET A 1041 -88.49 -54.12 22.55
N ASP A 1042 -88.82 -52.97 23.13
CA ASP A 1042 -90.10 -52.28 22.93
C ASP A 1042 -90.35 -51.92 21.46
N ALA A 1043 -91.62 -51.89 21.05
CA ALA A 1043 -92.03 -51.64 19.65
C ALA A 1043 -91.57 -50.27 19.11
N ASP A 1044 -91.46 -49.27 19.98
CA ASP A 1044 -90.98 -47.93 19.65
C ASP A 1044 -89.46 -47.91 19.38
N ASP A 1045 -88.67 -48.65 20.16
CA ASP A 1045 -87.21 -48.77 19.97
C ASP A 1045 -86.86 -49.49 18.65
N VAL A 1046 -87.70 -50.47 18.26
CA VAL A 1046 -87.59 -51.19 16.98
C VAL A 1046 -87.88 -50.26 15.79
N ALA A 1047 -88.88 -49.38 15.91
CA ALA A 1047 -89.22 -48.42 14.86
C ALA A 1047 -88.12 -47.37 14.69
N ASP A 1048 -87.59 -46.84 15.79
CA ASP A 1048 -86.47 -45.89 15.80
C ASP A 1048 -85.19 -46.51 15.21
N GLN A 1049 -84.91 -47.79 15.50
CA GLN A 1049 -83.75 -48.49 14.93
C GLN A 1049 -83.85 -48.66 13.41
N ARG A 1050 -85.04 -48.99 12.88
CA ARG A 1050 -85.28 -49.07 11.42
C ARG A 1050 -85.14 -47.71 10.75
N GLN A 1051 -85.72 -46.67 11.36
CA GLN A 1051 -85.65 -45.30 10.84
C GLN A 1051 -84.21 -44.76 10.86
N LEU A 1052 -83.42 -45.10 11.89
CA LEU A 1052 -82.01 -44.76 11.98
C LEU A 1052 -81.19 -45.45 10.90
N LEU A 1053 -81.44 -46.74 10.65
CA LEU A 1053 -80.76 -47.49 9.58
C LEU A 1053 -81.06 -46.88 8.20
N GLN A 1054 -82.30 -46.48 7.96
CA GLN A 1054 -82.70 -45.78 6.73
C GLN A 1054 -82.04 -44.39 6.62
N ALA A 1055 -81.93 -43.65 7.72
CA ALA A 1055 -81.22 -42.38 7.77
C ALA A 1055 -79.71 -42.55 7.48
N TYR A 1056 -79.05 -43.56 8.06
CA TYR A 1056 -77.66 -43.88 7.73
C TYR A 1056 -77.48 -44.28 6.27
N LYS A 1057 -78.40 -45.07 5.70
CA LYS A 1057 -78.42 -45.40 4.27
C LYS A 1057 -78.47 -44.13 3.40
N SER A 1058 -79.26 -43.14 3.78
CA SER A 1058 -79.35 -41.87 3.05
C SER A 1058 -78.04 -41.05 3.07
N LEU A 1059 -77.18 -41.24 4.07
CA LEU A 1059 -75.87 -40.56 4.15
C LEU A 1059 -74.81 -41.23 3.25
N VAL A 1060 -74.81 -42.56 3.17
CA VAL A 1060 -73.78 -43.32 2.44
C VAL A 1060 -74.10 -43.56 0.97
N THR A 1061 -75.36 -43.38 0.56
CA THR A 1061 -75.79 -43.54 -0.85
C THR A 1061 -75.58 -42.27 -1.69
N VAL A 1062 -75.29 -41.13 -1.06
CA VAL A 1062 -74.98 -39.86 -1.73
C VAL A 1062 -73.47 -39.76 -1.98
N LEU A 1063 -73.07 -39.28 -3.17
CA LEU A 1063 -71.67 -39.03 -3.49
C LEU A 1063 -71.10 -37.95 -2.55
N ALA A 1064 -70.35 -38.40 -1.55
CA ALA A 1064 -69.79 -37.52 -0.54
C ALA A 1064 -68.69 -36.62 -1.12
N LEU A 1065 -68.75 -35.34 -0.79
CA LEU A 1065 -67.78 -34.33 -1.23
C LEU A 1065 -66.61 -34.22 -0.26
N PRO A 1066 -65.38 -33.96 -0.75
CA PRO A 1066 -64.25 -33.77 0.14
C PRO A 1066 -64.30 -32.38 0.80
N PHE A 1067 -64.19 -32.33 2.12
CA PHE A 1067 -63.87 -31.12 2.87
C PHE A 1067 -62.68 -31.42 3.77
N SER A 1068 -61.66 -30.58 3.79
CA SER A 1068 -60.43 -30.83 4.55
C SER A 1068 -60.28 -29.80 5.68
N PRO A 1069 -60.78 -30.09 6.90
CA PRO A 1069 -60.83 -29.13 8.02
C PRO A 1069 -59.45 -28.66 8.49
N LEU A 1070 -58.41 -29.47 8.23
CA LEU A 1070 -57.02 -29.20 8.61
C LEU A 1070 -56.14 -28.68 7.46
N ALA A 1071 -56.75 -28.37 6.30
CA ALA A 1071 -56.04 -27.85 5.14
C ALA A 1071 -55.86 -26.32 5.18
N SER A 1072 -55.06 -25.80 4.24
CA SER A 1072 -54.90 -24.35 4.07
C SER A 1072 -56.23 -23.67 3.74
N GLU A 1073 -56.37 -22.41 4.13
CA GLU A 1073 -57.53 -21.56 3.88
C GLU A 1073 -57.89 -21.48 2.40
N GLY A 1074 -56.88 -21.44 1.53
CA GLY A 1074 -57.08 -21.47 0.08
C GLY A 1074 -57.74 -22.76 -0.40
N LEU A 1075 -57.37 -23.93 0.14
CA LEU A 1075 -57.99 -25.20 -0.23
C LEU A 1075 -59.43 -25.29 0.30
N GLN A 1076 -59.64 -24.91 1.57
CA GLN A 1076 -60.98 -24.92 2.17
C GLN A 1076 -61.94 -24.00 1.42
N THR A 1077 -61.49 -22.80 1.03
CA THR A 1077 -62.31 -21.84 0.29
C THR A 1077 -62.75 -22.41 -1.06
N ARG A 1078 -61.85 -23.12 -1.77
CA ARG A 1078 -62.19 -23.80 -3.03
C ARG A 1078 -63.18 -24.94 -2.83
N GLN A 1079 -62.97 -25.79 -1.82
CA GLN A 1079 -63.90 -26.89 -1.50
C GLN A 1079 -65.28 -26.36 -1.11
N VAL A 1080 -65.34 -25.33 -0.26
CA VAL A 1080 -66.60 -24.68 0.13
C VAL A 1080 -67.31 -24.06 -1.09
N ALA A 1081 -66.58 -23.43 -2.01
CA ALA A 1081 -67.16 -22.89 -3.23
C ALA A 1081 -67.74 -24.00 -4.14
N GLU A 1082 -67.06 -25.15 -4.25
CA GLU A 1082 -67.57 -26.31 -4.99
C GLU A 1082 -68.83 -26.90 -4.33
N ILE A 1083 -68.83 -27.05 -3.01
CA ILE A 1083 -69.98 -27.52 -2.23
C ILE A 1083 -71.16 -26.55 -2.38
N ALA A 1084 -70.92 -25.25 -2.27
CA ALA A 1084 -71.91 -24.19 -2.48
C ALA A 1084 -72.51 -24.26 -3.90
N GLY A 1085 -71.71 -24.60 -4.91
CA GLY A 1085 -72.19 -24.78 -6.29
C GLY A 1085 -73.24 -25.90 -6.47
N ARG A 1086 -73.25 -26.90 -5.57
CA ARG A 1086 -74.25 -27.97 -5.56
C ARG A 1086 -75.58 -27.55 -4.94
N MET A 1087 -75.61 -26.45 -4.18
CA MET A 1087 -76.84 -25.91 -3.59
C MET A 1087 -77.61 -25.06 -4.60
N HIS A 1088 -78.25 -25.71 -5.58
CA HIS A 1088 -78.89 -25.07 -6.73
C HIS A 1088 -79.90 -23.97 -6.38
N ARG A 1089 -80.59 -24.09 -5.24
CA ARG A 1089 -81.54 -23.07 -4.77
C ARG A 1089 -80.88 -21.70 -4.58
N TYR A 1090 -79.63 -21.66 -4.14
CA TYR A 1090 -78.89 -20.46 -3.75
C TYR A 1090 -77.87 -19.99 -4.80
N LYS A 1091 -77.90 -20.52 -6.03
CA LYS A 1091 -77.02 -20.07 -7.12
C LYS A 1091 -77.19 -18.58 -7.46
N ASP A 1092 -78.42 -18.07 -7.36
CA ASP A 1092 -78.74 -16.65 -7.52
C ASP A 1092 -79.30 -16.10 -6.18
N PRO A 1093 -78.53 -15.28 -5.45
CA PRO A 1093 -78.92 -14.79 -4.13
C PRO A 1093 -80.21 -13.95 -4.13
N ALA A 1094 -80.46 -13.17 -5.18
CA ALA A 1094 -81.60 -12.25 -5.23
C ALA A 1094 -82.93 -13.00 -5.36
N SER A 1095 -83.01 -13.97 -6.28
CA SER A 1095 -84.19 -14.83 -6.42
C SER A 1095 -84.36 -15.82 -5.28
N ALA A 1096 -83.28 -16.21 -4.59
CA ALA A 1096 -83.36 -17.06 -3.40
C ALA A 1096 -84.03 -16.32 -2.24
N ALA A 1097 -83.64 -15.06 -1.99
CA ALA A 1097 -84.21 -14.26 -0.91
C ALA A 1097 -85.74 -14.07 -1.04
N SER A 1098 -86.24 -13.79 -2.25
CA SER A 1098 -87.68 -13.63 -2.49
C SER A 1098 -88.47 -14.94 -2.30
N ARG A 1099 -87.88 -16.07 -2.71
CA ARG A 1099 -88.49 -17.41 -2.51
C ARG A 1099 -88.54 -17.77 -1.03
N ASP A 1100 -87.46 -17.47 -0.32
CA ASP A 1100 -87.33 -17.72 1.10
C ASP A 1100 -88.33 -16.91 1.95
N GLU A 1101 -88.59 -15.65 1.59
CA GLU A 1101 -89.61 -14.81 2.26
C GLU A 1101 -91.04 -15.34 2.03
N ALA A 1102 -91.35 -15.81 0.83
CA ALA A 1102 -92.64 -16.42 0.53
C ALA A 1102 -92.86 -17.74 1.30
N ASP A 1103 -91.84 -18.61 1.30
CA ASP A 1103 -91.84 -19.87 2.05
C ASP A 1103 -91.95 -19.62 3.56
N ASP A 1104 -91.29 -18.58 4.07
CA ASP A 1104 -91.31 -18.19 5.47
C ASP A 1104 -92.68 -17.79 6.00
N ASN A 1105 -93.44 -17.05 5.19
CA ASN A 1105 -94.80 -16.65 5.51
C ASN A 1105 -95.75 -17.86 5.50
N PHE A 1106 -95.52 -18.82 4.60
CA PHE A 1106 -96.27 -20.06 4.55
C PHE A 1106 -95.98 -20.95 5.78
N THR A 1107 -94.71 -21.15 6.12
CA THR A 1107 -94.30 -21.97 7.26
C THR A 1107 -94.79 -21.38 8.58
N MET A 1108 -94.76 -20.06 8.77
CA MET A 1108 -95.29 -19.44 10.00
C MET A 1108 -96.80 -19.67 10.15
N LYS A 1109 -97.58 -19.60 9.06
CA LYS A 1109 -99.01 -19.94 9.07
C LYS A 1109 -99.32 -21.40 9.35
N GLN A 1110 -98.35 -22.31 9.21
CA GLN A 1110 -98.50 -23.72 9.59
C GLN A 1110 -98.04 -24.00 11.03
N ILE A 1111 -97.23 -23.11 11.61
CA ILE A 1111 -96.72 -23.22 12.98
C ILE A 1111 -97.66 -22.54 13.98
N GLU A 1112 -98.27 -21.41 13.60
CA GLU A 1112 -99.45 -20.83 14.24
C GLU A 1112 -100.66 -21.75 14.12
#